data_AF-A0AA41E4W8-F1
#
_entry.id   AF-A0AA41E4W8-F1
#
_cell.length_a   1.000
_cell.length_b   1.000
_cell.length_c   1.000
_cell.angle_alpha   90.00
_cell.angle_beta   90.00
_cell.angle_gamma   90.00
#
_symmetry.space_group_name_H-M   'P 1'
#
loop_
_entity.id
_entity.type
_entity.pdbx_description
1 polymer ?
#
loop_
_entity_poly.entity_id
_entity_poly.type
_entity_poly.pdbx_seq_one_letter_code
_entity_poly.pdbx_strand_id
1 'polypeptide(L)'
;MLAKSIRALRGFLIVLSVCVMTFAPGRASALSNQLLLLLPDNFTLPDPRVSAWLDSASEEGLQISLISDTQFMQGGTSLQQYQGLILPDQVHTVADDTLVTAIQNYALNGGRVMLVYDFGVLNAAGFYPAGQSRFSAMAGVNYVLYDTLGGNMIGLGPVTGMGSTLRALQIPPGKSMAWSGSTTTATALATTASTASTGSTTNEQLFLQPSPSNAGGLAGYNHQAYFTYKMHNGRMTGVPLNLGRVWKGGKVKSGSYSPTSTQVSSGSTAVNAATSLVTASPSATTDVLEGISGYVYGFLTYPSYVTQGTYTGTTLLTSPNFGLVAGYQPYGNGGVMFVNLPLAYLDGQTDSMPIHGFLRYFTTNIVPMPHLSLQPRAQAGMVLNWHFCAEDQIQPAQYLKNYGIWNSGPYSIVVTAGPDDVTIGDGLGINLKNNTQAKQLMSFLLKRGHKIGSHGGWAHDYWGANASETNASTFTQYLVLNHNAVQSVTGKPDVEWAAPEGNTPTWVVNWLEANGYSGYYFTGHTGNAQTRAYRNGSLLNPGVWAFPVMPFGKYATFEEFQEFAVPTADVQNWYQSLMDFVVANRTSRLIYMHPLGASWYPNVVTTFLSHAASLAATGQFKWFTMDQLTQFDRRRLLVNWTATDTGTGWTFSATHPTSLQDMTWLLPKSTYQMPSVQSGSATVVSTDPNNWLVIAGTGKSLSFTSAKAH
;
A
#
# COMPACT_ATOMS: atom_id res chain seq x y z
N MET A 1 -12.39 20.61 32.11
CA MET A 1 -11.97 19.35 32.75
C MET A 1 -12.47 18.07 32.04
N LEU A 2 -13.20 18.16 30.92
CA LEU A 2 -13.65 17.01 30.13
C LEU A 2 -12.62 16.44 29.11
N ALA A 3 -11.46 17.07 28.95
CA ALA A 3 -10.47 16.66 27.94
C ALA A 3 -9.53 15.52 28.40
N LYS A 4 -9.45 15.23 29.71
CA LYS A 4 -8.58 14.17 30.25
C LYS A 4 -9.24 12.78 30.26
N SER A 5 -10.58 12.69 30.23
CA SER A 5 -11.30 11.41 30.26
C SER A 5 -11.38 10.70 28.89
N ILE A 6 -11.18 11.42 27.78
CA ILE A 6 -11.24 10.85 26.42
C ILE A 6 -9.95 10.12 26.04
N ARG A 7 -8.79 10.51 26.60
CA ARG A 7 -7.51 9.82 26.36
C ARG A 7 -7.46 8.43 27.01
N ALA A 8 -8.08 8.27 28.19
CA ALA A 8 -8.18 6.98 28.87
C ALA A 8 -9.14 6.01 28.16
N LEU A 9 -10.19 6.52 27.50
CA LEU A 9 -11.17 5.68 26.78
C LEU A 9 -10.65 5.22 25.40
N ARG A 10 -9.72 5.95 24.76
CA ARG A 10 -9.12 5.57 23.48
C ARG A 10 -8.07 4.46 23.58
N GLY A 11 -7.37 4.34 24.71
CA GLY A 11 -6.53 3.18 25.00
C GLY A 11 -7.32 1.88 25.20
N PHE A 12 -8.63 1.97 25.51
CA PHE A 12 -9.47 0.81 25.81
C PHE A 12 -10.14 0.19 24.58
N LEU A 13 -10.26 0.91 23.46
CA LEU A 13 -10.97 0.45 22.26
C LEU A 13 -10.09 -0.25 21.23
N ILE A 14 -8.76 -0.07 21.28
CA ILE A 14 -7.80 -0.76 20.39
C ILE A 14 -7.27 -2.07 21.02
N VAL A 15 -7.47 -2.28 22.32
CA VAL A 15 -7.06 -3.51 23.03
C VAL A 15 -8.09 -4.65 22.89
N LEU A 16 -9.28 -4.39 22.32
CA LEU A 16 -10.36 -5.37 22.29
C LEU A 16 -10.30 -6.33 21.09
N SER A 17 -9.16 -7.01 20.90
CA SER A 17 -9.04 -8.30 20.18
C SER A 17 -7.71 -9.02 20.45
N VAL A 18 -7.09 -8.83 21.63
CA VAL A 18 -6.06 -9.79 22.08
C VAL A 18 -6.79 -11.03 22.60
N CYS A 19 -7.16 -11.93 21.68
CA CYS A 19 -7.63 -13.26 22.06
C CYS A 19 -6.42 -14.07 22.55
N VAL A 20 -6.28 -14.18 23.87
CA VAL A 20 -5.42 -15.20 24.47
C VAL A 20 -6.00 -16.56 24.10
N MET A 21 -5.29 -17.33 23.27
CA MET A 21 -5.74 -18.66 22.84
C MET A 21 -5.60 -19.69 23.97
N THR A 22 -6.64 -20.47 24.20
CA THR A 22 -6.60 -21.70 25.00
C THR A 22 -6.77 -22.90 24.07
N PHE A 23 -5.75 -23.75 23.93
CA PHE A 23 -5.81 -24.97 23.12
C PHE A 23 -6.32 -26.14 23.95
N ALA A 24 -7.37 -26.82 23.47
CA ALA A 24 -7.80 -28.11 24.00
C ALA A 24 -7.35 -29.22 23.03
N PRO A 25 -6.58 -30.24 23.47
CA PRO A 25 -6.14 -31.31 22.58
C PRO A 25 -7.31 -32.25 22.20
N GLY A 26 -7.31 -32.73 20.95
CA GLY A 26 -8.02 -33.98 20.60
C GLY A 26 -9.16 -33.94 19.57
N ARG A 27 -9.38 -32.85 18.80
CA ARG A 27 -10.26 -32.88 17.62
C ARG A 27 -9.66 -32.11 16.45
N ALA A 28 -9.88 -32.59 15.22
CA ALA A 28 -9.63 -31.79 14.01
C ALA A 28 -10.44 -30.49 14.15
N SER A 29 -9.72 -29.37 14.25
CA SER A 29 -10.33 -28.07 14.50
C SER A 29 -10.79 -27.45 13.18
N ALA A 30 -11.99 -26.88 13.16
CA ALA A 30 -12.57 -26.25 11.98
C ALA A 30 -11.66 -25.13 11.46
N LEU A 31 -11.46 -25.04 10.14
CA LEU A 31 -10.68 -23.95 9.55
C LEU A 31 -11.25 -22.59 9.96
N SER A 32 -10.33 -21.67 10.25
CA SER A 32 -10.59 -20.29 10.68
C SER A 32 -10.24 -19.31 9.56
N ASN A 33 -10.91 -18.16 9.52
CA ASN A 33 -10.56 -17.03 8.65
C ASN A 33 -9.41 -16.17 9.19
N GLN A 34 -8.63 -16.70 10.13
CA GLN A 34 -7.54 -15.98 10.77
C GLN A 34 -6.18 -16.53 10.33
N LEU A 35 -5.22 -15.62 10.23
CA LEU A 35 -3.80 -15.94 10.14
C LEU A 35 -3.18 -15.94 11.53
N LEU A 36 -2.10 -16.67 11.72
CA LEU A 36 -1.26 -16.57 12.91
C LEU A 36 -0.12 -15.58 12.68
N LEU A 37 0.22 -14.78 13.70
CA LEU A 37 1.46 -14.01 13.76
C LEU A 37 2.28 -14.49 14.97
N LEU A 38 3.43 -15.10 14.69
CA LEU A 38 4.27 -15.72 15.72
C LEU A 38 5.15 -14.68 16.41
N LEU A 39 5.07 -14.64 17.74
CA LEU A 39 5.83 -13.73 18.59
C LEU A 39 6.70 -14.52 19.58
N PRO A 40 7.85 -13.97 20.02
CA PRO A 40 8.60 -14.55 21.11
C PRO A 40 7.76 -14.65 22.39
N ASP A 41 8.07 -15.63 23.24
CA ASP A 41 7.47 -15.68 24.57
C ASP A 41 7.79 -14.40 25.37
N ASN A 42 6.83 -13.93 26.17
CA ASN A 42 6.91 -12.72 26.98
C ASN A 42 7.12 -11.41 26.18
N PHE A 43 6.84 -11.40 24.87
CA PHE A 43 6.89 -10.17 24.07
C PHE A 43 5.91 -9.11 24.60
N THR A 44 6.40 -7.89 24.82
CA THR A 44 5.59 -6.82 25.41
C THR A 44 4.75 -6.12 24.35
N LEU A 45 3.45 -5.98 24.61
CA LEU A 45 2.51 -5.27 23.75
C LEU A 45 1.92 -4.04 24.49
N PRO A 46 1.52 -2.98 23.77
CA PRO A 46 1.63 -2.81 22.32
C PRO A 46 3.06 -2.52 21.86
N ASP A 47 3.43 -3.03 20.68
CA ASP A 47 4.68 -2.69 19.98
C ASP A 47 4.33 -2.26 18.55
N PRO A 48 4.82 -1.09 18.07
CA PRO A 48 4.48 -0.59 16.75
C PRO A 48 4.79 -1.55 15.59
N ARG A 49 5.81 -2.41 15.73
CA ARG A 49 6.17 -3.38 14.69
C ARG A 49 5.13 -4.49 14.57
N VAL A 50 4.52 -4.88 15.70
CA VAL A 50 3.39 -5.82 15.71
C VAL A 50 2.11 -5.11 15.26
N SER A 51 1.91 -3.86 15.69
CA SER A 51 0.76 -3.05 15.28
C SER A 51 0.71 -2.84 13.77
N ALA A 52 1.84 -2.63 13.09
CA ALA A 52 1.91 -2.52 11.63
C ALA A 52 1.30 -3.74 10.93
N TRP A 53 1.67 -4.96 11.35
CA TRP A 53 1.08 -6.20 10.82
C TRP A 53 -0.43 -6.28 11.03
N LEU A 54 -0.90 -6.00 12.25
CA LEU A 54 -2.32 -6.05 12.59
C LEU A 54 -3.11 -4.99 11.81
N ASP A 55 -2.53 -3.80 11.67
CA ASP A 55 -3.15 -2.67 11.01
C ASP A 55 -3.25 -2.88 9.51
N SER A 56 -2.16 -3.26 8.84
CA SER A 56 -2.16 -3.59 7.42
C SER A 56 -3.08 -4.78 7.11
N ALA A 57 -3.12 -5.80 7.96
CA ALA A 57 -4.07 -6.91 7.78
C ALA A 57 -5.51 -6.45 7.93
N SER A 58 -5.82 -5.65 8.95
CA SER A 58 -7.17 -5.10 9.10
C SER A 58 -7.56 -4.24 7.89
N GLU A 59 -6.61 -3.48 7.33
CA GLU A 59 -6.76 -2.66 6.14
C GLU A 59 -7.02 -3.51 4.89
N GLU A 60 -6.35 -4.65 4.75
CA GLU A 60 -6.60 -5.64 3.68
C GLU A 60 -7.85 -6.51 3.91
N GLY A 61 -8.60 -6.28 5.00
CA GLY A 61 -9.82 -7.01 5.32
C GLY A 61 -9.59 -8.40 5.88
N LEU A 62 -8.42 -8.62 6.47
CA LEU A 62 -7.95 -9.87 7.07
C LEU A 62 -8.02 -9.81 8.60
N GLN A 63 -7.88 -10.98 9.22
CA GLN A 63 -7.75 -11.12 10.67
C GLN A 63 -6.47 -11.86 11.01
N ILE A 64 -5.71 -11.31 11.94
CA ILE A 64 -4.51 -11.93 12.50
C ILE A 64 -4.75 -12.19 13.98
N SER A 65 -4.38 -13.39 14.42
CA SER A 65 -4.28 -13.74 15.82
C SER A 65 -2.82 -13.90 16.23
N LEU A 66 -2.48 -13.35 17.39
CA LEU A 66 -1.14 -13.46 17.95
C LEU A 66 -0.97 -14.82 18.62
N ILE A 67 0.21 -15.42 18.46
CA ILE A 67 0.57 -16.68 19.13
C ILE A 67 2.02 -16.62 19.60
N SER A 68 2.28 -17.07 20.82
CA SER A 68 3.65 -17.16 21.35
C SER A 68 4.35 -18.46 20.92
N ASP A 69 5.67 -18.51 21.05
CA ASP A 69 6.47 -19.72 20.78
C ASP A 69 5.96 -20.93 21.56
N THR A 70 5.78 -20.78 22.88
CA THR A 70 5.26 -21.85 23.74
C THR A 70 3.88 -22.32 23.29
N GLN A 71 2.97 -21.38 22.98
CA GLN A 71 1.62 -21.69 22.52
C GLN A 71 1.62 -22.42 21.17
N PHE A 72 2.46 -21.97 20.23
CA PHE A 72 2.60 -22.59 18.92
C PHE A 72 3.13 -24.02 19.05
N MET A 73 4.22 -24.24 19.79
CA MET A 73 4.79 -25.56 19.99
C MET A 73 3.83 -26.53 20.69
N GLN A 74 2.98 -26.03 21.60
CA GLN A 74 1.97 -26.84 22.29
C GLN A 74 0.70 -27.10 21.46
N GLY A 75 0.44 -26.31 20.42
CA GLY A 75 -0.80 -26.39 19.64
C GLY A 75 -0.97 -27.72 18.88
N GLY A 76 0.12 -28.38 18.46
CA GLY A 76 0.04 -29.65 17.75
C GLY A 76 -0.92 -29.60 16.55
N THR A 77 -1.86 -30.55 16.46
CA THR A 77 -2.82 -30.61 15.34
C THR A 77 -3.87 -29.48 15.36
N SER A 78 -4.10 -28.80 16.49
CA SER A 78 -5.08 -27.70 16.52
C SER A 78 -4.61 -26.51 15.69
N LEU A 79 -3.29 -26.37 15.45
CA LEU A 79 -2.76 -25.32 14.56
C LEU A 79 -3.27 -25.43 13.12
N GLN A 80 -3.69 -26.63 12.68
CA GLN A 80 -4.19 -26.85 11.32
C GLN A 80 -5.53 -26.14 11.05
N GLN A 81 -6.19 -25.57 12.08
CA GLN A 81 -7.31 -24.66 11.86
C GLN A 81 -6.90 -23.34 11.20
N TYR A 82 -5.63 -22.94 11.37
CA TYR A 82 -5.09 -21.73 10.76
C TYR A 82 -4.31 -22.14 9.52
N GLN A 83 -4.77 -21.69 8.35
CA GLN A 83 -4.16 -22.07 7.08
C GLN A 83 -2.85 -21.32 6.80
N GLY A 84 -2.61 -20.20 7.50
CA GLY A 84 -1.44 -19.36 7.31
C GLY A 84 -0.77 -18.94 8.62
N LEU A 85 0.56 -18.99 8.62
CA LEU A 85 1.46 -18.52 9.67
C LEU A 85 2.37 -17.43 9.11
N ILE A 86 2.39 -16.28 9.76
CA ILE A 86 3.31 -15.17 9.47
C ILE A 86 4.44 -15.21 10.50
N LEU A 87 5.65 -15.18 9.98
CA LEU A 87 6.89 -15.08 10.72
C LEU A 87 7.45 -13.65 10.51
N PRO A 88 7.20 -12.71 11.44
CA PRO A 88 7.42 -11.28 11.20
C PRO A 88 8.89 -10.85 11.26
N ASP A 89 9.23 -9.80 10.50
CA ASP A 89 10.52 -9.12 10.60
C ASP A 89 10.65 -8.31 11.91
N GLN A 90 11.90 -8.10 12.35
CA GLN A 90 12.35 -7.32 13.52
C GLN A 90 11.87 -7.77 14.90
N VAL A 91 10.72 -8.44 14.98
CA VAL A 91 10.03 -8.80 16.23
C VAL A 91 10.59 -10.09 16.80
N HIS A 92 10.94 -11.05 15.94
CA HIS A 92 11.33 -12.40 16.32
C HIS A 92 12.60 -12.85 15.60
N THR A 93 13.73 -12.24 15.94
CA THR A 93 15.02 -12.51 15.28
C THR A 93 15.78 -13.71 15.86
N VAL A 94 15.39 -14.18 17.04
CA VAL A 94 16.04 -15.28 17.77
C VAL A 94 15.07 -16.44 17.88
N ALA A 95 15.38 -17.56 17.26
CA ALA A 95 14.59 -18.79 17.36
C ALA A 95 15.46 -19.95 17.85
N ASP A 96 14.96 -20.81 18.72
CA ASP A 96 15.62 -22.09 19.04
C ASP A 96 15.32 -23.17 18.00
N ASP A 97 16.07 -24.28 18.03
CA ASP A 97 15.92 -25.35 17.04
C ASP A 97 14.62 -26.15 17.21
N THR A 98 14.03 -26.15 18.41
CA THR A 98 12.73 -26.79 18.67
C THR A 98 11.62 -26.01 17.97
N LEU A 99 11.64 -24.68 18.07
CA LEU A 99 10.70 -23.80 17.38
C LEU A 99 10.87 -23.89 15.86
N VAL A 100 12.11 -23.87 15.36
CA VAL A 100 12.40 -24.05 13.93
C VAL A 100 11.79 -25.38 13.43
N THR A 101 12.00 -26.47 14.18
CA THR A 101 11.43 -27.78 13.85
C THR A 101 9.90 -27.77 13.89
N ALA A 102 9.29 -27.09 14.87
CA ALA A 102 7.84 -26.96 14.96
C ALA A 102 7.25 -26.22 13.74
N ILE A 103 7.91 -25.15 13.28
CA ILE A 103 7.50 -24.39 12.09
C ILE A 103 7.64 -25.23 10.82
N GLN A 104 8.75 -25.97 10.68
CA GLN A 104 8.93 -26.92 9.58
C GLN A 104 7.82 -27.97 9.57
N ASN A 105 7.49 -28.55 10.73
CA ASN A 105 6.42 -29.53 10.87
C ASN A 105 5.04 -28.93 10.54
N TYR A 106 4.76 -27.69 10.94
CA TYR A 106 3.51 -27.01 10.57
C TYR A 106 3.34 -26.95 9.05
N ALA A 107 4.40 -26.55 8.32
CA ALA A 107 4.39 -26.54 6.86
C ALA A 107 4.28 -27.96 6.28
N LEU A 108 5.08 -28.93 6.74
CA LEU A 108 5.01 -30.31 6.25
C LEU A 108 3.60 -30.91 6.34
N ASN A 109 2.84 -30.53 7.38
CA ASN A 109 1.48 -30.99 7.63
C ASN A 109 0.38 -30.21 6.90
N GLY A 110 0.71 -29.29 6.00
CA GLY A 110 -0.27 -28.57 5.16
C GLY A 110 -0.34 -27.07 5.39
N GLY A 111 0.26 -26.57 6.47
CA GLY A 111 0.30 -25.13 6.76
C GLY A 111 1.04 -24.33 5.69
N ARG A 112 0.62 -23.08 5.48
CA ARG A 112 1.34 -22.12 4.62
C ARG A 112 2.08 -21.12 5.50
N VAL A 113 3.35 -20.87 5.22
CA VAL A 113 4.20 -19.99 6.02
C VAL A 113 4.61 -18.78 5.19
N MET A 114 4.40 -17.57 5.69
CA MET A 114 5.05 -16.36 5.19
C MET A 114 6.29 -16.09 6.04
N LEU A 115 7.47 -16.38 5.49
CA LEU A 115 8.77 -16.20 6.14
C LEU A 115 9.34 -14.84 5.75
N VAL A 116 9.38 -13.89 6.70
CA VAL A 116 9.75 -12.50 6.42
C VAL A 116 11.14 -12.16 6.97
N TYR A 117 12.01 -11.73 6.05
CA TYR A 117 13.31 -11.10 6.28
C TYR A 117 14.20 -11.77 7.33
N ASP A 118 14.27 -11.21 8.55
CA ASP A 118 15.20 -11.56 9.61
C ASP A 118 14.59 -12.43 10.71
N PHE A 119 13.40 -13.01 10.47
CA PHE A 119 12.80 -13.96 11.40
C PHE A 119 13.74 -15.15 11.68
N GLY A 120 13.98 -15.43 12.96
CA GLY A 120 14.79 -16.56 13.43
C GLY A 120 16.21 -16.62 12.86
N VAL A 121 16.72 -15.47 12.39
CA VAL A 121 18.05 -15.32 11.78
C VAL A 121 19.18 -15.67 12.74
N LEU A 122 18.96 -15.51 14.06
CA LEU A 122 19.86 -15.89 15.14
C LEU A 122 19.38 -17.16 15.83
N ASN A 123 20.32 -18.00 16.25
CA ASN A 123 20.05 -19.14 17.12
C ASN A 123 19.76 -18.70 18.57
N ALA A 124 19.36 -19.65 19.42
CA ALA A 124 19.05 -19.39 20.83
C ALA A 124 20.20 -18.75 21.64
N ALA A 125 21.45 -18.92 21.19
CA ALA A 125 22.62 -18.29 21.79
C ALA A 125 22.89 -16.87 21.26
N GLY A 126 22.06 -16.35 20.36
CA GLY A 126 22.17 -15.00 19.81
C GLY A 126 23.16 -14.88 18.66
N PHE A 127 23.56 -15.98 18.01
CA PHE A 127 24.52 -15.97 16.90
C PHE A 127 23.87 -16.33 15.58
N TYR A 128 24.41 -15.80 14.48
CA TYR A 128 24.10 -16.31 13.15
C TYR A 128 24.50 -17.79 13.06
N PRO A 129 23.65 -18.66 12.48
CA PRO A 129 24.00 -20.06 12.29
C PRO A 129 25.17 -20.19 11.31
N ALA A 130 25.98 -21.24 11.50
CA ALA A 130 27.08 -21.54 10.59
C ALA A 130 26.57 -21.86 9.18
N GLY A 131 27.24 -21.34 8.16
CA GLY A 131 26.93 -21.52 6.75
C GLY A 131 25.74 -20.69 6.25
N GLN A 132 24.53 -20.99 6.73
CA GLN A 132 23.27 -20.42 6.22
C GLN A 132 22.14 -20.47 7.24
N SER A 133 21.05 -19.74 6.96
CA SER A 133 19.81 -19.78 7.75
C SER A 133 19.29 -21.20 7.92
N ARG A 134 18.79 -21.50 9.13
CA ARG A 134 18.11 -22.76 9.46
C ARG A 134 16.78 -22.93 8.72
N PHE A 135 16.27 -21.86 8.11
CA PHE A 135 15.10 -21.89 7.23
C PHE A 135 15.45 -21.98 5.73
N SER A 136 16.72 -22.10 5.34
CA SER A 136 17.12 -22.15 3.92
C SER A 136 16.42 -23.28 3.15
N ALA A 137 16.23 -24.44 3.77
CA ALA A 137 15.50 -25.56 3.16
C ALA A 137 14.02 -25.27 2.91
N MET A 138 13.40 -24.47 3.79
CA MET A 138 12.02 -24.00 3.64
C MET A 138 11.92 -22.90 2.57
N ALA A 139 12.86 -21.96 2.56
CA ALA A 139 12.92 -20.87 1.60
C ALA A 139 13.31 -21.33 0.18
N GLY A 140 13.95 -22.50 0.04
CA GLY A 140 14.44 -23.03 -1.24
C GLY A 140 15.73 -22.36 -1.75
N VAL A 141 16.33 -21.47 -0.97
CA VAL A 141 17.60 -20.78 -1.26
C VAL A 141 18.44 -20.65 0.00
N ASN A 142 19.74 -20.51 -0.19
CA ASN A 142 20.67 -20.25 0.90
C ASN A 142 20.71 -18.74 1.16
N TYR A 143 20.46 -18.31 2.39
CA TYR A 143 20.50 -16.90 2.82
C TYR A 143 21.02 -16.81 4.26
N VAL A 144 21.30 -15.60 4.77
CA VAL A 144 22.00 -15.38 6.06
C VAL A 144 23.41 -16.00 6.05
N LEU A 145 24.18 -15.64 5.02
CA LEU A 145 25.49 -16.23 4.73
C LEU A 145 26.62 -15.54 5.50
N TYR A 146 26.48 -15.38 6.81
CA TYR A 146 27.39 -14.55 7.63
C TYR A 146 28.84 -15.04 7.57
N ASP A 147 29.08 -16.35 7.62
CA ASP A 147 30.42 -16.94 7.59
C ASP A 147 31.22 -16.61 6.32
N THR A 148 30.51 -16.38 5.20
CA THR A 148 31.14 -16.17 3.89
C THR A 148 31.08 -14.72 3.42
N LEU A 149 30.02 -13.99 3.77
CA LEU A 149 29.79 -12.62 3.32
C LEU A 149 29.99 -11.58 4.43
N GLY A 150 29.99 -11.99 5.70
CA GLY A 150 30.14 -11.11 6.86
C GLY A 150 29.18 -9.92 6.81
N GLY A 151 29.73 -8.71 6.91
CA GLY A 151 28.96 -7.47 6.80
C GLY A 151 28.21 -7.32 5.46
N ASN A 152 28.66 -7.96 4.38
CA ASN A 152 28.07 -7.79 3.05
C ASN A 152 26.91 -8.76 2.77
N MET A 153 26.38 -9.47 3.77
CA MET A 153 25.28 -10.42 3.54
C MET A 153 23.91 -9.76 3.34
N ILE A 154 23.77 -8.45 3.58
CA ILE A 154 22.52 -7.70 3.38
C ILE A 154 22.79 -6.58 2.37
N GLY A 155 22.35 -6.80 1.14
CA GLY A 155 22.49 -5.85 0.04
C GLY A 155 21.35 -4.85 0.00
N LEU A 156 21.63 -3.65 -0.51
CA LEU A 156 20.64 -2.62 -0.78
C LEU A 156 20.59 -2.36 -2.28
N GLY A 157 19.52 -2.82 -2.95
CA GLY A 157 19.46 -2.83 -4.41
C GLY A 157 18.05 -2.80 -4.98
N PRO A 158 17.94 -2.62 -6.31
CA PRO A 158 16.67 -2.63 -7.01
C PRO A 158 15.99 -3.98 -6.89
N VAL A 159 14.65 -3.95 -6.89
CA VAL A 159 13.78 -5.12 -6.88
C VAL A 159 12.97 -5.14 -8.18
N THR A 160 13.02 -6.27 -8.87
CA THR A 160 12.40 -6.49 -10.17
C THR A 160 11.46 -7.69 -10.17
N GLY A 161 10.43 -7.65 -11.01
CA GLY A 161 9.46 -8.72 -11.20
C GLY A 161 8.77 -8.58 -12.55
N MET A 162 8.08 -9.63 -13.01
CA MET A 162 7.22 -9.49 -14.19
C MET A 162 6.07 -8.52 -13.88
N GLY A 163 5.71 -7.65 -14.82
CA GLY A 163 4.67 -6.64 -14.64
C GLY A 163 3.36 -7.24 -14.11
N SER A 164 2.93 -8.38 -14.65
CA SER A 164 1.75 -9.10 -14.15
C SER A 164 1.87 -9.52 -12.68
N THR A 165 3.04 -10.01 -12.27
CA THR A 165 3.34 -10.41 -10.89
C THR A 165 3.38 -9.21 -9.96
N LEU A 166 3.91 -8.07 -10.41
CA LEU A 166 3.85 -6.82 -9.67
C LEU A 166 2.39 -6.39 -9.45
N ARG A 167 1.50 -6.54 -10.45
CA ARG A 167 0.06 -6.25 -10.27
C ARG A 167 -0.60 -7.20 -9.27
N ALA A 168 -0.27 -8.49 -9.30
CA ALA A 168 -0.77 -9.45 -8.32
C ALA A 168 -0.33 -9.08 -6.88
N LEU A 169 0.89 -8.54 -6.74
CA LEU A 169 1.44 -8.00 -5.49
C LEU A 169 0.94 -6.58 -5.16
N GLN A 170 -0.12 -6.10 -5.80
CA GLN A 170 -0.68 -4.76 -5.59
C GLN A 170 0.27 -3.59 -5.87
N ILE A 171 1.36 -3.80 -6.62
CA ILE A 171 2.22 -2.74 -7.12
C ILE A 171 1.57 -2.21 -8.40
N PRO A 172 0.94 -1.03 -8.40
CA PRO A 172 0.15 -0.54 -9.53
C PRO A 172 1.00 -0.07 -10.72
N PRO A 173 0.42 0.07 -11.93
CA PRO A 173 1.06 0.77 -13.04
C PRO A 173 1.54 2.17 -12.62
N GLY A 174 2.77 2.52 -13.00
CA GLY A 174 3.43 3.77 -12.59
C GLY A 174 4.25 3.67 -11.30
N LYS A 175 4.00 2.68 -10.45
CA LYS A 175 4.90 2.33 -9.32
C LYS A 175 5.96 1.30 -9.66
N SER A 176 6.03 0.98 -10.95
CA SER A 176 7.12 0.24 -11.55
C SER A 176 7.35 0.75 -12.96
N MET A 177 8.57 0.58 -13.46
CA MET A 177 8.99 0.97 -14.81
C MET A 177 9.69 -0.20 -15.48
N ALA A 178 9.65 -0.26 -16.81
CA ALA A 178 10.34 -1.29 -17.58
C ALA A 178 11.82 -1.38 -17.18
N TRP A 179 12.26 -2.61 -16.91
CA TRP A 179 13.62 -2.92 -16.50
C TRP A 179 14.38 -3.54 -17.67
N SER A 180 15.22 -2.75 -18.32
CA SER A 180 16.00 -3.21 -19.48
C SER A 180 17.29 -3.97 -19.10
N GLY A 181 17.74 -3.91 -17.84
CA GLY A 181 19.00 -4.50 -17.41
C GLY A 181 20.22 -3.92 -18.14
N SER A 182 21.40 -3.92 -17.49
CA SER A 182 22.63 -3.61 -18.21
C SER A 182 23.05 -4.83 -19.05
N THR A 183 22.50 -4.93 -20.26
CA THR A 183 23.12 -5.61 -21.40
C THR A 183 23.08 -4.62 -22.56
N THR A 184 24.28 -4.19 -22.98
CA THR A 184 24.61 -3.44 -24.20
C THR A 184 23.53 -3.48 -25.28
N THR A 185 22.70 -2.41 -25.37
CA THR A 185 22.53 -1.46 -26.50
C THR A 185 21.23 -0.67 -26.25
N ALA A 186 21.34 0.45 -25.53
CA ALA A 186 20.29 1.46 -25.54
C ALA A 186 20.59 2.43 -26.69
N THR A 187 19.90 2.26 -27.81
CA THR A 187 19.84 3.29 -28.84
C THR A 187 19.06 4.48 -28.27
N ALA A 188 19.77 5.59 -28.12
CA ALA A 188 19.35 6.98 -27.94
C ALA A 188 17.87 7.30 -27.61
N LEU A 189 17.63 7.96 -26.47
CA LEU A 189 17.07 9.32 -26.36
C LEU A 189 16.69 9.63 -24.90
N ALA A 190 17.52 10.42 -24.21
CA ALA A 190 17.14 11.38 -23.15
C ALA A 190 18.42 11.93 -22.49
N THR A 191 19.02 12.95 -23.12
CA THR A 191 19.97 13.85 -22.47
C THR A 191 19.20 15.02 -21.87
N THR A 192 19.14 15.13 -20.55
CA THR A 192 19.34 16.37 -19.76
C THR A 192 19.26 16.06 -18.26
N ALA A 193 19.98 16.86 -17.48
CA ALA A 193 20.59 16.48 -16.21
C ALA A 193 19.65 16.47 -14.99
N SER A 194 19.78 15.45 -14.12
CA SER A 194 20.40 15.61 -12.78
C SER A 194 20.43 14.29 -11.98
N THR A 195 21.66 13.95 -11.55
CA THR A 195 22.08 13.21 -10.33
C THR A 195 21.38 11.91 -9.89
N ALA A 196 22.08 10.81 -10.19
CA ALA A 196 22.24 9.57 -9.44
C ALA A 196 21.02 8.65 -9.20
N SER A 197 20.48 8.08 -10.29
CA SER A 197 20.12 6.66 -10.30
C SER A 197 21.25 5.90 -10.99
N THR A 198 22.36 5.68 -10.30
CA THR A 198 23.43 4.84 -10.85
C THR A 198 22.96 3.38 -10.86
N GLY A 199 22.39 2.96 -11.98
CA GLY A 199 22.68 1.63 -12.52
C GLY A 199 24.19 1.57 -12.74
N SER A 200 24.92 1.33 -11.65
CA SER A 200 26.35 1.49 -11.64
C SER A 200 27.00 0.25 -12.22
N THR A 201 27.73 0.45 -13.31
CA THR A 201 28.79 -0.43 -13.78
C THR A 201 30.00 -0.43 -12.82
N THR A 202 29.93 0.19 -11.64
CA THR A 202 30.98 0.08 -10.61
C THR A 202 31.03 -1.33 -10.01
N ASN A 203 32.24 -1.77 -9.64
CA ASN A 203 32.46 -2.97 -8.84
C ASN A 203 31.94 -2.86 -7.39
N GLU A 204 31.38 -1.72 -7.01
CA GLU A 204 30.86 -1.45 -5.67
C GLU A 204 29.32 -1.52 -5.62
N GLN A 205 28.81 -2.17 -4.58
CA GLN A 205 27.40 -2.33 -4.21
C GLN A 205 27.16 -1.74 -2.81
N LEU A 206 25.90 -1.42 -2.48
CA LEU A 206 25.52 -0.92 -1.16
C LEU A 206 25.10 -2.06 -0.23
N PHE A 207 25.48 -1.97 1.05
CA PHE A 207 25.18 -2.96 2.07
C PHE A 207 24.71 -2.32 3.39
N LEU A 208 23.95 -3.08 4.18
CA LEU A 208 23.53 -2.78 5.55
C LEU A 208 24.31 -3.61 6.56
N GLN A 209 24.49 -3.14 7.82
CA GLN A 209 25.50 -3.69 8.75
C GLN A 209 24.87 -4.63 9.75
N PRO A 210 24.86 -5.95 9.48
CA PRO A 210 24.36 -6.91 10.42
C PRO A 210 25.26 -7.03 11.65
N SER A 211 24.62 -7.31 12.78
CA SER A 211 25.27 -7.79 14.01
C SER A 211 24.22 -8.52 14.85
N PRO A 212 24.59 -9.32 15.86
CA PRO A 212 23.62 -9.93 16.77
C PRO A 212 22.60 -8.94 17.38
N SER A 213 22.99 -7.70 17.68
CA SER A 213 22.08 -6.66 18.19
C SER A 213 21.34 -5.89 17.09
N ASN A 214 21.62 -6.15 15.82
CA ASN A 214 21.03 -5.53 14.64
C ASN A 214 20.93 -6.58 13.53
N ALA A 215 20.16 -7.64 13.79
CA ALA A 215 20.29 -8.89 13.05
C ALA A 215 19.98 -8.75 11.54
N GLY A 216 18.97 -7.92 11.22
CA GLY A 216 18.61 -7.48 9.88
C GLY A 216 19.36 -6.25 9.35
N GLY A 217 20.34 -5.70 10.08
CA GLY A 217 21.11 -4.56 9.56
C GLY A 217 20.38 -3.21 9.49
N LEU A 218 19.12 -3.14 9.92
CA LEU A 218 18.23 -1.99 9.70
C LEU A 218 18.51 -0.78 10.61
N ALA A 219 19.22 -0.95 11.73
CA ALA A 219 19.51 0.14 12.65
C ALA A 219 20.26 1.29 11.95
N GLY A 220 19.62 2.45 11.87
CA GLY A 220 20.14 3.66 11.24
C GLY A 220 19.98 3.73 9.72
N TYR A 221 19.38 2.73 9.07
CA TYR A 221 19.00 2.81 7.66
C TYR A 221 17.78 3.72 7.49
N ASN A 222 17.80 4.67 6.57
CA ASN A 222 16.69 5.62 6.38
C ASN A 222 16.02 5.39 5.02
N HIS A 223 15.03 4.49 4.98
CA HIS A 223 14.24 4.26 3.77
C HIS A 223 13.28 5.42 3.49
N GLN A 224 12.83 6.12 4.55
CA GLN A 224 11.95 7.27 4.46
C GLN A 224 12.54 8.43 3.63
N ALA A 225 13.87 8.45 3.42
CA ALA A 225 14.54 9.41 2.55
C ALA A 225 13.95 9.48 1.12
N TYR A 226 13.36 8.39 0.63
CA TYR A 226 12.69 8.35 -0.67
C TYR A 226 11.32 9.07 -0.71
N PHE A 227 10.81 9.52 0.43
CA PHE A 227 9.46 10.07 0.56
C PHE A 227 9.40 11.42 1.29
N THR A 228 10.55 11.93 1.74
CA THR A 228 10.69 13.22 2.47
C THR A 228 11.29 14.32 1.62
N TYR A 229 11.21 14.22 0.30
CA TYR A 229 11.62 15.30 -0.58
C TYR A 229 10.67 16.50 -0.48
N LYS A 230 11.15 17.64 -0.93
CA LYS A 230 10.36 18.86 -1.13
C LYS A 230 10.41 19.24 -2.60
N MET A 231 9.26 19.60 -3.15
CA MET A 231 9.22 20.34 -4.41
C MET A 231 9.62 21.82 -4.12
N HIS A 232 10.09 22.54 -5.14
CA HIS A 232 10.24 23.99 -5.12
C HIS A 232 9.61 24.58 -6.39
N ASN A 233 8.55 25.37 -6.22
CA ASN A 233 7.71 25.92 -7.29
C ASN A 233 7.19 24.82 -8.23
N GLY A 234 6.72 23.71 -7.65
CA GLY A 234 6.27 22.53 -8.40
C GLY A 234 7.40 21.76 -9.09
N ARG A 235 8.68 22.10 -8.85
CA ARG A 235 9.85 21.49 -9.51
C ARG A 235 10.79 20.84 -8.50
N MET A 236 11.39 19.73 -8.88
CA MET A 236 12.38 19.05 -8.06
C MET A 236 13.77 19.65 -8.24
N THR A 237 14.42 20.07 -7.15
CA THR A 237 15.82 20.48 -7.18
C THR A 237 16.66 19.64 -6.21
N GLY A 238 17.55 18.80 -6.77
CA GLY A 238 18.72 18.23 -6.10
C GLY A 238 18.51 17.61 -4.71
N VAL A 239 17.50 16.75 -4.52
CA VAL A 239 17.24 16.15 -3.20
C VAL A 239 18.39 15.22 -2.79
N PRO A 240 19.13 15.54 -1.73
CA PRO A 240 20.16 14.64 -1.23
C PRO A 240 19.48 13.39 -0.68
N LEU A 241 19.76 12.23 -1.29
CA LEU A 241 19.30 10.96 -0.77
C LEU A 241 20.23 10.50 0.36
N ASN A 242 19.82 10.70 1.61
CA ASN A 242 20.54 10.22 2.79
C ASN A 242 19.90 8.94 3.33
N LEU A 243 20.42 7.80 2.88
CA LEU A 243 19.99 6.47 3.31
C LEU A 243 20.50 6.10 4.71
N GLY A 244 21.20 7.01 5.40
CA GLY A 244 21.72 6.78 6.74
C GLY A 244 22.87 5.78 6.74
N ARG A 245 22.79 4.77 7.60
CA ARG A 245 23.87 3.83 7.91
C ARG A 245 24.03 2.74 6.83
N VAL A 246 24.60 3.14 5.70
CA VAL A 246 24.94 2.28 4.55
C VAL A 246 26.43 2.41 4.21
N TRP A 247 27.06 1.38 3.63
CA TRP A 247 28.41 1.50 3.06
C TRP A 247 28.53 0.84 1.69
N LYS A 248 29.62 1.14 1.02
CA LYS A 248 29.99 0.56 -0.28
C LYS A 248 30.94 -0.61 -0.08
N GLY A 249 30.59 -1.77 -0.62
CA GLY A 249 31.42 -2.97 -0.63
C GLY A 249 31.57 -3.52 -2.05
N GLY A 250 32.52 -4.44 -2.26
CA GLY A 250 32.66 -5.12 -3.54
C GLY A 250 31.45 -5.99 -3.90
N LYS A 251 31.28 -6.30 -5.18
CA LYS A 251 30.26 -7.24 -5.65
C LYS A 251 30.36 -8.58 -4.91
N VAL A 252 29.24 -9.05 -4.42
CA VAL A 252 29.11 -10.38 -3.79
C VAL A 252 28.51 -11.37 -4.78
N LYS A 253 28.86 -12.66 -4.61
CA LYS A 253 28.22 -13.73 -5.38
C LYS A 253 26.76 -13.87 -4.92
N SER A 254 25.85 -13.83 -5.88
CA SER A 254 24.41 -14.07 -5.69
C SER A 254 23.90 -15.08 -6.73
N GLY A 255 22.78 -15.72 -6.44
CA GLY A 255 22.07 -16.57 -7.38
C GLY A 255 21.41 -15.74 -8.50
N SER A 256 21.22 -16.35 -9.66
CA SER A 256 20.46 -15.76 -10.77
C SER A 256 19.11 -16.46 -10.87
N TYR A 257 18.04 -15.67 -10.89
CA TYR A 257 16.66 -16.15 -10.87
C TYR A 257 15.83 -15.35 -11.86
N SER A 258 14.83 -16.00 -12.46
CA SER A 258 13.94 -15.36 -13.44
C SER A 258 12.54 -15.24 -12.85
N PRO A 259 12.00 -14.02 -12.70
CA PRO A 259 10.61 -13.83 -12.27
C PRO A 259 9.63 -14.57 -13.18
N THR A 260 8.64 -15.20 -12.55
CA THR A 260 7.57 -15.93 -13.25
C THR A 260 6.47 -14.95 -13.63
N SER A 261 5.95 -15.05 -14.85
CA SER A 261 4.75 -14.32 -15.29
C SER A 261 3.49 -14.96 -14.67
N THR A 262 2.55 -14.13 -14.23
CA THR A 262 1.20 -14.57 -13.83
C THR A 262 0.20 -14.50 -14.98
N GLN A 263 0.58 -13.95 -16.13
CA GLN A 263 -0.23 -14.10 -17.34
C GLN A 263 -0.09 -15.51 -17.88
N VAL A 264 -1.23 -16.18 -18.12
CA VAL A 264 -1.22 -17.47 -18.81
C VAL A 264 -0.81 -17.23 -20.25
N SER A 265 0.39 -17.67 -20.64
CA SER A 265 0.75 -17.74 -22.05
C SER A 265 -0.23 -18.67 -22.75
N SER A 266 -1.10 -18.14 -23.61
CA SER A 266 -1.92 -18.94 -24.50
C SER A 266 -1.02 -19.62 -25.55
N GLY A 267 -0.41 -20.73 -25.15
CA GLY A 267 0.44 -21.59 -25.98
C GLY A 267 -0.05 -23.04 -25.86
N SER A 268 -0.86 -23.46 -26.83
CA SER A 268 -1.21 -24.84 -27.22
C SER A 268 -1.25 -25.93 -26.12
N THR A 269 -2.43 -26.23 -25.60
CA THR A 269 -2.92 -27.62 -25.55
C THR A 269 -4.44 -27.61 -25.67
N ALA A 270 -4.95 -28.24 -26.73
CA ALA A 270 -6.38 -28.40 -26.94
C ALA A 270 -6.94 -29.42 -25.95
N VAL A 271 -7.96 -29.04 -25.18
CA VAL A 271 -9.15 -29.88 -24.90
C VAL A 271 -10.37 -28.98 -24.70
N ASN A 272 -11.47 -29.35 -25.36
CA ASN A 272 -12.75 -28.66 -25.46
C ASN A 272 -13.49 -28.48 -24.13
N ALA A 273 -14.02 -27.28 -23.86
CA ALA A 273 -15.44 -27.04 -23.55
C ALA A 273 -15.75 -25.51 -23.52
N ALA A 274 -16.79 -25.12 -24.25
CA ALA A 274 -17.27 -23.77 -24.55
C ALA A 274 -17.83 -23.04 -23.31
N THR A 275 -17.85 -21.70 -23.21
CA THR A 275 -18.56 -20.77 -24.10
C THR A 275 -18.07 -19.33 -23.94
N SER A 276 -18.03 -18.65 -25.07
CA SER A 276 -17.52 -17.31 -25.33
C SER A 276 -18.52 -16.22 -24.97
N LEU A 277 -18.06 -15.13 -24.34
CA LEU A 277 -18.61 -13.78 -24.47
C LEU A 277 -17.43 -12.80 -24.42
N VAL A 278 -17.11 -12.26 -25.60
CA VAL A 278 -16.01 -11.35 -25.91
C VAL A 278 -16.42 -9.91 -25.59
N THR A 279 -15.54 -9.10 -24.99
CA THR A 279 -15.02 -7.86 -25.59
C THR A 279 -14.02 -7.13 -24.68
N ALA A 280 -12.97 -6.60 -25.33
CA ALA A 280 -11.81 -5.88 -24.81
C ALA A 280 -10.68 -6.73 -24.17
N SER A 281 -10.00 -7.53 -25.00
CA SER A 281 -8.56 -7.75 -24.78
C SER A 281 -7.84 -6.47 -25.23
N PRO A 282 -7.05 -5.79 -24.38
CA PRO A 282 -5.95 -5.00 -24.90
C PRO A 282 -5.05 -5.98 -25.68
N SER A 283 -4.45 -5.53 -26.79
CA SER A 283 -3.37 -6.25 -27.48
C SER A 283 -2.51 -6.96 -26.44
N ALA A 284 -2.22 -8.26 -26.62
CA ALA A 284 -1.38 -9.03 -25.72
C ALA A 284 -0.07 -8.28 -25.49
N THR A 285 -0.02 -7.48 -24.42
CA THR A 285 1.18 -6.79 -24.00
C THR A 285 2.06 -7.91 -23.49
N THR A 286 3.14 -8.22 -24.21
CA THR A 286 4.20 -9.08 -23.70
C THR A 286 4.46 -8.68 -22.26
N ASP A 287 4.28 -9.59 -21.31
CA ASP A 287 4.56 -9.29 -19.91
C ASP A 287 6.03 -8.87 -19.80
N VAL A 288 6.28 -7.66 -19.29
CA VAL A 288 7.62 -7.04 -19.29
C VAL A 288 8.23 -7.17 -17.91
N LEU A 289 9.54 -7.40 -17.85
CA LEU A 289 10.28 -7.29 -16.61
C LEU A 289 10.30 -5.81 -16.17
N GLU A 290 9.87 -5.53 -14.95
CA GLU A 290 9.79 -4.17 -14.41
C GLU A 290 10.54 -4.08 -13.07
N GLY A 291 11.02 -2.89 -12.74
CA GLY A 291 11.60 -2.57 -11.44
C GLY A 291 10.70 -1.63 -10.65
N ILE A 292 10.62 -1.82 -9.33
CA ILE A 292 9.81 -0.96 -8.45
C ILE A 292 10.39 0.46 -8.45
N SER A 293 9.52 1.44 -8.65
CA SER A 293 9.88 2.85 -8.74
C SER A 293 9.24 3.72 -7.67
N GLY A 294 9.87 4.86 -7.41
CA GLY A 294 9.36 5.92 -6.56
C GLY A 294 9.33 7.23 -7.32
N TYR A 295 8.37 8.07 -6.93
CA TYR A 295 8.25 9.42 -7.42
C TYR A 295 9.59 10.15 -7.23
N VAL A 296 10.02 10.94 -8.22
CA VAL A 296 11.33 11.62 -8.28
C VAL A 296 12.54 10.69 -8.47
N TYR A 297 12.68 9.65 -7.66
CA TYR A 297 13.90 8.86 -7.56
C TYR A 297 14.09 7.81 -8.67
N GLY A 298 13.00 7.39 -9.32
CA GLY A 298 13.05 6.27 -10.26
C GLY A 298 13.14 4.95 -9.51
N PHE A 299 14.04 4.04 -9.90
CA PHE A 299 14.14 2.73 -9.24
C PHE A 299 14.57 2.88 -7.78
N LEU A 300 13.75 2.32 -6.89
CA LEU A 300 14.02 2.30 -5.46
C LEU A 300 14.97 1.15 -5.10
N THR A 301 15.68 1.31 -3.99
CA THR A 301 16.50 0.23 -3.43
C THR A 301 15.90 -0.29 -2.14
N TYR A 302 15.91 -1.61 -1.99
CA TYR A 302 15.38 -2.30 -0.82
C TYR A 302 16.45 -3.19 -0.20
N PRO A 303 16.47 -3.30 1.14
CA PRO A 303 17.37 -4.22 1.81
C PRO A 303 16.88 -5.67 1.64
N SER A 304 17.79 -6.56 1.30
CA SER A 304 17.54 -8.00 1.17
C SER A 304 18.79 -8.78 1.53
N TYR A 305 18.63 -9.96 2.16
CA TYR A 305 19.75 -10.88 2.32
C TYR A 305 20.23 -11.36 0.94
N VAL A 306 21.53 -11.47 0.75
CA VAL A 306 22.11 -12.08 -0.44
C VAL A 306 21.70 -13.55 -0.46
N THR A 307 21.06 -13.98 -1.55
CA THR A 307 20.64 -15.37 -1.73
C THR A 307 21.53 -16.09 -2.74
N GLN A 308 21.77 -17.37 -2.50
CA GLN A 308 22.56 -18.25 -3.37
C GLN A 308 21.87 -19.61 -3.54
N GLY A 309 22.31 -20.36 -4.55
CA GLY A 309 21.78 -21.69 -4.87
C GLY A 309 20.72 -21.66 -5.98
N THR A 310 20.20 -22.84 -6.33
CA THR A 310 19.15 -23.00 -7.34
C THR A 310 17.79 -22.95 -6.70
N TYR A 311 16.91 -22.09 -7.19
CA TYR A 311 15.53 -21.99 -6.73
C TYR A 311 14.60 -22.72 -7.70
N THR A 312 13.77 -23.62 -7.18
CA THR A 312 12.86 -24.46 -7.98
C THR A 312 11.39 -24.10 -7.79
N GLY A 313 11.10 -23.20 -6.85
CA GLY A 313 9.76 -22.66 -6.62
C GLY A 313 9.38 -21.57 -7.64
N THR A 314 8.20 -20.98 -7.42
CA THR A 314 7.71 -19.86 -8.22
C THR A 314 8.43 -18.59 -7.78
N THR A 315 9.18 -17.96 -8.70
CA THR A 315 9.91 -16.72 -8.43
C THR A 315 8.96 -15.53 -8.60
N LEU A 316 8.79 -14.73 -7.56
CA LEU A 316 7.92 -13.54 -7.60
C LEU A 316 8.73 -12.28 -7.87
N LEU A 317 9.74 -12.03 -7.03
CA LEU A 317 10.61 -10.86 -7.11
C LEU A 317 12.07 -11.27 -7.02
N THR A 318 12.93 -10.54 -7.72
CA THR A 318 14.38 -10.72 -7.70
C THR A 318 15.07 -9.39 -7.51
N SER A 319 16.33 -9.43 -7.08
CA SER A 319 17.27 -8.34 -7.18
C SER A 319 18.34 -8.72 -8.19
N PRO A 320 18.57 -7.89 -9.23
CA PRO A 320 19.68 -8.07 -10.18
C PRO A 320 21.06 -8.16 -9.51
N ASN A 321 21.16 -7.69 -8.26
CA ASN A 321 22.41 -7.62 -7.51
C ASN A 321 22.52 -8.71 -6.44
N PHE A 322 21.41 -9.11 -5.83
CA PHE A 322 21.42 -9.88 -4.58
C PHE A 322 20.57 -11.17 -4.60
N GLY A 323 19.99 -11.52 -5.74
CA GLY A 323 19.33 -12.81 -5.97
C GLY A 323 17.82 -12.79 -5.74
N LEU A 324 17.25 -13.86 -5.19
CA LEU A 324 15.84 -14.01 -4.89
C LEU A 324 15.40 -13.04 -3.79
N VAL A 325 14.37 -12.26 -4.07
CA VAL A 325 13.76 -11.32 -3.11
C VAL A 325 12.44 -11.88 -2.59
N ALA A 326 11.63 -12.49 -3.44
CA ALA A 326 10.44 -13.19 -2.98
C ALA A 326 10.09 -14.37 -3.89
N GLY A 327 9.56 -15.43 -3.30
CA GLY A 327 9.16 -16.63 -4.01
C GLY A 327 8.24 -17.52 -3.19
N TYR A 328 7.47 -18.38 -3.87
CA TYR A 328 6.72 -19.45 -3.22
C TYR A 328 7.37 -20.81 -3.49
N GLN A 329 7.69 -21.53 -2.42
CA GLN A 329 8.30 -22.86 -2.44
C GLN A 329 7.33 -23.87 -1.80
N PRO A 330 6.85 -24.88 -2.55
CA PRO A 330 6.16 -26.01 -1.95
C PRO A 330 7.06 -26.72 -0.92
N TYR A 331 6.49 -27.10 0.22
CA TYR A 331 7.25 -27.74 1.31
C TYR A 331 6.36 -28.75 2.05
N GLY A 332 6.58 -30.04 1.81
CA GLY A 332 5.66 -31.10 2.22
C GLY A 332 4.26 -30.91 1.61
N ASN A 333 3.22 -31.08 2.41
CA ASN A 333 1.84 -30.76 2.00
C ASN A 333 1.52 -29.26 2.06
N GLY A 334 2.46 -28.49 2.62
CA GLY A 334 2.42 -27.06 2.83
C GLY A 334 3.07 -26.23 1.73
N GLY A 335 3.55 -25.06 2.16
CA GLY A 335 4.42 -24.24 1.36
C GLY A 335 4.89 -23.00 2.11
N VAL A 336 5.91 -22.35 1.56
CA VAL A 336 6.57 -21.21 2.16
C VAL A 336 6.62 -20.09 1.15
N MET A 337 5.99 -18.98 1.47
CA MET A 337 6.22 -17.71 0.79
C MET A 337 7.39 -17.02 1.48
N PHE A 338 8.56 -17.09 0.86
CA PHE A 338 9.75 -16.40 1.30
C PHE A 338 9.67 -14.94 0.85
N VAL A 339 9.80 -14.00 1.81
CA VAL A 339 9.79 -12.56 1.56
C VAL A 339 11.03 -11.94 2.19
N ASN A 340 12.05 -11.71 1.37
CA ASN A 340 13.35 -11.19 1.78
C ASN A 340 13.38 -9.65 1.80
N LEU A 341 12.32 -9.05 2.36
CA LEU A 341 12.13 -7.61 2.53
C LEU A 341 11.59 -7.35 3.93
N PRO A 342 12.07 -6.34 4.67
CA PRO A 342 11.62 -6.05 6.03
C PRO A 342 10.30 -5.28 6.02
N LEU A 343 9.18 -6.01 5.90
CA LEU A 343 7.87 -5.44 5.59
C LEU A 343 7.37 -4.44 6.64
N ALA A 344 7.42 -4.78 7.93
CA ALA A 344 6.98 -3.88 9.00
C ALA A 344 7.93 -2.68 9.16
N TYR A 345 9.23 -2.89 8.93
CA TYR A 345 10.19 -1.79 8.90
C TYR A 345 9.86 -0.76 7.82
N LEU A 346 9.61 -1.22 6.58
CA LEU A 346 9.32 -0.35 5.45
C LEU A 346 8.05 0.48 5.69
N ASP A 347 7.00 -0.11 6.25
CA ASP A 347 5.80 0.64 6.67
C ASP A 347 6.14 1.74 7.68
N GLY A 348 6.92 1.40 8.72
CA GLY A 348 7.48 2.35 9.67
C GLY A 348 8.31 3.49 9.05
N GLN A 349 8.84 3.27 7.84
CA GLN A 349 9.62 4.21 7.05
C GLN A 349 8.82 4.84 5.90
N THR A 350 7.49 4.89 6.01
CA THR A 350 6.58 5.46 5.00
C THR A 350 6.56 4.74 3.65
N ASP A 351 6.82 3.43 3.63
CA ASP A 351 6.58 2.57 2.45
C ASP A 351 5.83 1.30 2.85
N SER A 352 4.49 1.42 2.91
CA SER A 352 3.63 0.30 3.29
C SER A 352 3.15 -0.51 2.09
N MET A 353 3.54 -0.15 0.86
CA MET A 353 3.08 -0.87 -0.33
C MET A 353 3.48 -2.36 -0.30
N PRO A 354 4.71 -2.72 0.10
CA PRO A 354 5.10 -4.12 0.19
C PRO A 354 4.28 -4.95 1.18
N ILE A 355 4.06 -4.48 2.42
CA ILE A 355 3.37 -5.29 3.45
C ILE A 355 1.92 -5.59 3.04
N HIS A 356 1.21 -4.60 2.50
CA HIS A 356 -0.14 -4.76 1.95
C HIS A 356 -0.16 -5.72 0.77
N GLY A 357 0.76 -5.54 -0.18
CA GLY A 357 0.87 -6.39 -1.36
C GLY A 357 1.12 -7.86 -1.04
N PHE A 358 2.03 -8.15 -0.10
CA PHE A 358 2.34 -9.52 0.31
C PHE A 358 1.22 -10.15 1.15
N LEU A 359 0.58 -9.40 2.05
CA LEU A 359 -0.60 -9.89 2.79
C LEU A 359 -1.73 -10.26 1.82
N ARG A 360 -2.00 -9.40 0.83
CA ARG A 360 -2.99 -9.66 -0.22
C ARG A 360 -2.61 -10.90 -1.00
N TYR A 361 -1.43 -10.95 -1.60
CA TYR A 361 -0.98 -12.08 -2.42
C TYR A 361 -1.01 -13.41 -1.64
N PHE A 362 -0.56 -13.41 -0.38
CA PHE A 362 -0.60 -14.61 0.45
C PHE A 362 -2.03 -15.11 0.66
N THR A 363 -2.99 -14.21 0.81
CA THR A 363 -4.38 -14.56 1.13
C THR A 363 -5.31 -14.65 -0.08
N THR A 364 -4.83 -14.34 -1.28
CA THR A 364 -5.57 -14.51 -2.53
C THR A 364 -5.00 -15.61 -3.41
N ASN A 365 -3.67 -15.78 -3.42
CA ASN A 365 -2.97 -16.69 -4.33
C ASN A 365 -2.39 -17.92 -3.65
N ILE A 366 -1.99 -17.82 -2.37
CA ILE A 366 -1.38 -18.95 -1.63
C ILE A 366 -2.40 -19.66 -0.74
N VAL A 367 -3.17 -18.87 0.02
CA VAL A 367 -4.24 -19.32 0.91
C VAL A 367 -5.50 -18.54 0.50
N PRO A 368 -6.39 -19.07 -0.35
CA PRO A 368 -7.53 -18.32 -0.89
C PRO A 368 -8.62 -18.07 0.18
N MET A 369 -8.36 -17.12 1.07
CA MET A 369 -9.20 -16.75 2.20
C MET A 369 -10.31 -15.78 1.76
N PRO A 370 -11.42 -15.69 2.52
CA PRO A 370 -12.41 -14.64 2.31
C PRO A 370 -11.90 -13.31 2.91
N HIS A 371 -12.26 -12.19 2.28
CA HIS A 371 -11.85 -10.84 2.72
C HIS A 371 -13.05 -9.94 2.96
N LEU A 372 -12.93 -9.02 3.91
CA LEU A 372 -13.79 -7.84 3.96
C LEU A 372 -13.25 -6.78 2.99
N SER A 373 -14.08 -6.26 2.09
CA SER A 373 -13.63 -5.34 1.05
C SER A 373 -13.08 -4.03 1.59
N LEU A 374 -12.00 -3.54 0.97
CA LEU A 374 -11.42 -2.22 1.21
C LEU A 374 -12.30 -1.07 0.74
N GLN A 375 -13.28 -1.34 -0.13
CA GLN A 375 -14.08 -0.30 -0.77
C GLN A 375 -15.56 -0.51 -0.49
N PRO A 376 -16.36 0.57 -0.41
CA PRO A 376 -17.80 0.45 -0.22
C PRO A 376 -18.41 -0.37 -1.35
N ARG A 377 -19.18 -1.40 -0.98
CA ARG A 377 -19.82 -2.36 -1.90
C ARG A 377 -18.82 -3.16 -2.74
N ALA A 378 -17.54 -3.18 -2.36
CA ALA A 378 -16.42 -3.67 -3.17
C ALA A 378 -16.29 -3.00 -4.56
N GLN A 379 -16.86 -1.82 -4.73
CA GLN A 379 -16.75 -1.07 -5.98
C GLN A 379 -15.37 -0.41 -6.07
N ALA A 380 -14.62 -0.71 -7.12
CA ALA A 380 -13.34 -0.07 -7.34
C ALA A 380 -13.52 1.42 -7.62
N GLY A 381 -12.45 2.19 -7.46
CA GLY A 381 -12.52 3.61 -7.77
C GLY A 381 -11.20 4.35 -7.66
N MET A 382 -11.26 5.66 -7.86
CA MET A 382 -10.12 6.53 -7.65
C MET A 382 -10.55 7.81 -6.95
N VAL A 383 -9.58 8.46 -6.31
CA VAL A 383 -9.69 9.84 -5.87
C VAL A 383 -8.94 10.70 -6.88
N LEU A 384 -9.64 11.66 -7.48
CA LEU A 384 -9.01 12.71 -8.27
C LEU A 384 -8.92 13.96 -7.40
N ASN A 385 -7.69 14.35 -7.06
CA ASN A 385 -7.43 15.51 -6.22
C ASN A 385 -6.97 16.72 -7.05
N TRP A 386 -7.75 17.80 -7.05
CA TRP A 386 -7.42 19.05 -7.71
C TRP A 386 -6.74 20.02 -6.75
N HIS A 387 -5.54 20.45 -7.09
CA HIS A 387 -4.72 21.35 -6.26
C HIS A 387 -4.82 22.78 -6.81
N PHE A 388 -5.36 23.70 -6.01
CA PHE A 388 -5.43 25.13 -6.32
C PHE A 388 -4.38 25.86 -5.47
N CYS A 389 -3.16 25.94 -6.01
CA CYS A 389 -1.97 26.40 -5.31
C CYS A 389 -1.88 27.92 -5.18
N ALA A 390 -2.11 28.66 -6.28
CA ALA A 390 -1.92 30.10 -6.39
C ALA A 390 -2.91 30.75 -7.40
N GLU A 391 -2.85 32.07 -7.58
CA GLU A 391 -3.80 32.84 -8.43
C GLU A 391 -3.78 32.38 -9.89
N ASP A 392 -2.63 31.94 -10.37
CA ASP A 392 -2.42 31.45 -11.74
C ASP A 392 -3.25 30.19 -12.08
N GLN A 393 -3.84 29.53 -11.08
CA GLN A 393 -4.74 28.39 -11.25
C GLN A 393 -6.17 28.80 -11.65
N ILE A 394 -6.58 30.04 -11.36
CA ILE A 394 -7.99 30.46 -11.50
C ILE A 394 -8.43 30.56 -12.96
N GLN A 395 -7.62 31.21 -13.82
CA GLN A 395 -7.94 31.34 -15.25
C GLN A 395 -7.96 29.98 -15.98
N PRO A 396 -6.94 29.12 -15.86
CA PRO A 396 -6.98 27.74 -16.38
C PRO A 396 -8.19 26.95 -15.87
N ALA A 397 -8.57 27.11 -14.60
CA ALA A 397 -9.76 26.45 -14.08
C ALA A 397 -11.06 26.97 -14.72
N GLN A 398 -11.18 28.25 -15.08
CA GLN A 398 -12.35 28.71 -15.84
C GLN A 398 -12.39 28.07 -17.25
N TYR A 399 -11.23 27.93 -17.90
CA TYR A 399 -11.13 27.22 -19.18
C TYR A 399 -11.60 25.77 -19.06
N LEU A 400 -11.05 25.00 -18.10
CA LEU A 400 -11.42 23.59 -17.87
C LEU A 400 -12.88 23.43 -17.45
N LYS A 401 -13.45 24.40 -16.74
CA LYS A 401 -14.87 24.45 -16.39
C LYS A 401 -15.74 24.56 -17.62
N ASN A 402 -15.39 25.44 -18.56
CA ASN A 402 -16.10 25.58 -19.83
C ASN A 402 -15.88 24.35 -20.73
N TYR A 403 -14.75 23.67 -20.58
CA TYR A 403 -14.45 22.41 -21.22
C TYR A 403 -15.23 21.21 -20.62
N GLY A 404 -15.90 21.40 -19.49
CA GLY A 404 -16.76 20.39 -18.88
C GLY A 404 -16.06 19.36 -17.99
N ILE A 405 -14.81 19.60 -17.59
CA ILE A 405 -14.02 18.65 -16.78
C ILE A 405 -14.70 18.29 -15.45
N TRP A 406 -15.37 19.26 -14.83
CA TRP A 406 -16.10 19.06 -13.57
C TRP A 406 -17.58 18.67 -13.77
N ASN A 407 -17.97 18.15 -14.93
CA ASN A 407 -19.31 17.58 -15.11
C ASN A 407 -19.43 16.16 -14.53
N SER A 408 -18.31 15.49 -14.30
CA SER A 408 -18.19 14.20 -13.61
C SER A 408 -17.58 14.38 -12.22
N GLY A 409 -17.70 13.38 -11.36
CA GLY A 409 -17.23 13.42 -9.97
C GLY A 409 -17.98 12.45 -9.06
N PRO A 410 -17.93 12.66 -7.73
CA PRO A 410 -17.33 13.80 -7.03
C PRO A 410 -15.79 13.75 -7.01
N TYR A 411 -15.15 14.88 -6.76
CA TYR A 411 -13.68 15.02 -6.67
C TYR A 411 -13.29 15.69 -5.36
N SER A 412 -12.06 15.42 -4.91
CA SER A 412 -11.40 16.15 -3.82
C SER A 412 -10.72 17.40 -4.37
N ILE A 413 -11.03 18.57 -3.83
CA ILE A 413 -10.47 19.84 -4.29
C ILE A 413 -9.87 20.54 -3.10
N VAL A 414 -8.62 20.99 -3.19
CA VAL A 414 -7.90 21.62 -2.08
C VAL A 414 -7.38 22.98 -2.52
N VAL A 415 -7.49 23.99 -1.65
CA VAL A 415 -7.22 25.39 -1.99
C VAL A 415 -6.29 26.05 -0.99
N THR A 416 -5.26 26.75 -1.49
CA THR A 416 -4.50 27.74 -0.73
C THR A 416 -5.22 29.07 -0.84
N ALA A 417 -5.70 29.60 0.28
CA ALA A 417 -6.66 30.68 0.31
C ALA A 417 -6.04 32.08 0.49
N GLY A 418 -4.77 32.17 0.86
CA GLY A 418 -4.14 33.45 1.15
C GLY A 418 -3.74 34.24 -0.09
N PRO A 419 -3.32 35.50 0.12
CA PRO A 419 -3.03 36.44 -0.96
C PRO A 419 -1.63 36.30 -1.54
N ASP A 420 -0.76 35.50 -0.92
CA ASP A 420 0.65 35.37 -1.29
C ASP A 420 0.97 33.94 -1.72
N ASP A 421 2.11 33.73 -2.38
CA ASP A 421 2.56 32.40 -2.80
C ASP A 421 3.99 32.09 -2.34
N VAL A 422 4.99 32.76 -2.93
CA VAL A 422 6.41 32.45 -2.78
C VAL A 422 7.01 33.17 -1.57
N THR A 423 6.64 34.43 -1.39
CA THR A 423 7.08 35.26 -0.27
C THR A 423 5.91 36.06 0.28
N ILE A 424 5.91 36.31 1.59
CA ILE A 424 4.86 37.10 2.23
C ILE A 424 4.84 38.52 1.65
N GLY A 425 3.68 38.95 1.15
CA GLY A 425 3.45 40.24 0.51
C GLY A 425 3.59 40.28 -1.01
N ASP A 426 3.84 39.16 -1.69
CA ASP A 426 3.98 39.13 -3.16
C ASP A 426 2.66 39.27 -3.93
N GLY A 427 1.51 39.05 -3.29
CA GLY A 427 0.20 39.18 -3.93
C GLY A 427 -0.09 38.13 -5.01
N LEU A 428 0.66 37.02 -5.07
CA LEU A 428 0.54 35.98 -6.10
C LEU A 428 -0.44 34.85 -5.73
N GLY A 429 -0.95 34.84 -4.50
CA GLY A 429 -1.89 33.84 -4.01
C GLY A 429 -3.34 34.11 -4.45
N ILE A 430 -4.19 33.09 -4.33
CA ILE A 430 -5.60 33.11 -4.77
C ILE A 430 -6.42 34.25 -4.11
N ASN A 431 -6.03 34.65 -2.90
CA ASN A 431 -6.72 35.65 -2.09
C ASN A 431 -8.22 35.36 -1.98
N LEU A 432 -8.56 34.12 -1.62
CA LEU A 432 -9.89 33.51 -1.82
C LEU A 432 -11.04 34.34 -1.25
N LYS A 433 -10.86 35.03 -0.11
CA LYS A 433 -11.90 35.87 0.49
C LYS A 433 -12.25 37.09 -0.38
N ASN A 434 -11.25 37.65 -1.06
CA ASN A 434 -11.37 38.89 -1.81
C ASN A 434 -11.45 38.66 -3.33
N ASN A 435 -11.12 37.46 -3.81
CA ASN A 435 -11.22 37.10 -5.22
C ASN A 435 -12.63 36.62 -5.60
N THR A 436 -13.39 37.46 -6.31
CA THR A 436 -14.76 37.15 -6.73
C THR A 436 -14.84 35.97 -7.70
N GLN A 437 -13.88 35.83 -8.63
CA GLN A 437 -13.88 34.73 -9.60
C GLN A 437 -13.59 33.39 -8.90
N ALA A 438 -12.64 33.36 -7.98
CA ALA A 438 -12.34 32.18 -7.17
C ALA A 438 -13.55 31.76 -6.33
N LYS A 439 -14.22 32.70 -5.64
CA LYS A 439 -15.45 32.40 -4.87
C LYS A 439 -16.56 31.81 -5.75
N GLN A 440 -16.76 32.36 -6.94
CA GLN A 440 -17.75 31.84 -7.89
C GLN A 440 -17.39 30.43 -8.38
N LEU A 441 -16.09 30.17 -8.61
CA LEU A 441 -15.61 28.84 -8.97
C LEU A 441 -15.83 27.83 -7.85
N MET A 442 -15.48 28.16 -6.60
CA MET A 442 -15.73 27.28 -5.45
C MET A 442 -17.22 27.00 -5.26
N SER A 443 -18.08 28.01 -5.42
CA SER A 443 -19.54 27.83 -5.39
C SER A 443 -20.03 26.88 -6.49
N PHE A 444 -19.48 27.02 -7.70
CA PHE A 444 -19.79 26.12 -8.83
C PHE A 444 -19.39 24.67 -8.53
N LEU A 445 -18.20 24.45 -7.97
CA LEU A 445 -17.69 23.11 -7.65
C LEU A 445 -18.51 22.45 -6.54
N LEU A 446 -18.89 23.20 -5.49
CA LEU A 446 -19.77 22.69 -4.43
C LEU A 446 -21.14 22.28 -4.97
N LYS A 447 -21.73 23.09 -5.87
CA LYS A 447 -23.04 22.77 -6.49
C LYS A 447 -23.01 21.49 -7.33
N ARG A 448 -21.83 21.06 -7.78
CA ARG A 448 -21.62 19.79 -8.50
C ARG A 448 -21.30 18.61 -7.58
N GLY A 449 -21.27 18.83 -6.26
CA GLY A 449 -21.05 17.78 -5.27
C GLY A 449 -19.57 17.45 -5.03
N HIS A 450 -18.63 18.26 -5.53
CA HIS A 450 -17.22 18.11 -5.17
C HIS A 450 -16.98 18.51 -3.71
N LYS A 451 -15.94 17.94 -3.10
CA LYS A 451 -15.49 18.30 -1.76
C LYS A 451 -14.40 19.35 -1.87
N ILE A 452 -14.52 20.42 -1.08
CA ILE A 452 -13.50 21.47 -0.99
C ILE A 452 -12.84 21.40 0.38
N GLY A 453 -11.51 21.33 0.37
CA GLY A 453 -10.62 21.24 1.52
C GLY A 453 -9.49 22.28 1.46
N SER A 454 -8.54 22.16 2.37
CA SER A 454 -7.42 23.08 2.53
C SER A 454 -6.15 22.56 1.83
N HIS A 455 -5.41 23.43 1.15
CA HIS A 455 -4.11 23.09 0.55
C HIS A 455 -2.96 23.80 1.28
N GLY A 456 -2.79 23.50 2.57
CA GLY A 456 -1.75 24.09 3.42
C GLY A 456 -1.58 25.60 3.35
N GLY A 457 -0.40 26.05 3.79
CA GLY A 457 -0.28 27.14 4.75
C GLY A 457 -1.24 28.31 4.64
N TRP A 458 -1.09 29.14 3.63
CA TRP A 458 -1.79 30.42 3.44
C TRP A 458 -1.11 31.08 2.25
N ALA A 459 0.22 30.93 2.22
CA ALA A 459 1.10 31.10 1.05
C ALA A 459 1.71 29.74 0.70
N HIS A 460 1.53 29.29 -0.54
CA HIS A 460 1.75 27.89 -0.93
C HIS A 460 3.25 27.54 -0.96
N ASP A 461 4.04 28.19 -1.81
CA ASP A 461 5.47 27.88 -1.94
C ASP A 461 6.26 28.31 -0.68
N TYR A 462 5.85 29.41 -0.03
CA TYR A 462 6.43 29.81 1.25
C TYR A 462 6.25 28.72 2.31
N TRP A 463 5.07 28.10 2.40
CA TRP A 463 4.86 26.96 3.28
C TRP A 463 5.74 25.78 2.88
N GLY A 464 5.71 25.40 1.60
CA GLY A 464 6.45 24.27 1.05
C GLY A 464 7.93 24.33 1.38
N ALA A 465 8.54 25.50 1.18
CA ALA A 465 9.96 25.72 1.47
C ALA A 465 10.26 25.73 2.97
N ASN A 466 9.43 26.40 3.79
CA ASN A 466 9.84 26.82 5.14
C ASN A 466 9.25 25.98 6.29
N ALA A 467 8.13 25.27 6.12
CA ALA A 467 7.62 24.41 7.17
C ALA A 467 8.63 23.28 7.49
N SER A 468 8.84 22.97 8.77
CA SER A 468 9.79 21.96 9.23
C SER A 468 9.28 21.25 10.48
N GLU A 469 9.92 20.14 10.87
CA GLU A 469 9.55 19.41 12.09
C GLU A 469 9.68 20.25 13.38
N THR A 470 10.39 21.38 13.36
CA THR A 470 10.76 22.14 14.56
C THR A 470 10.06 23.49 14.72
N ASN A 471 9.31 23.97 13.72
CA ASN A 471 8.77 25.33 13.71
C ASN A 471 7.25 25.43 13.89
N ALA A 472 6.63 24.43 14.51
CA ALA A 472 5.19 24.40 14.77
C ALA A 472 4.65 25.69 15.42
N SER A 473 5.41 26.29 16.36
CA SER A 473 5.01 27.48 17.09
C SER A 473 4.82 28.73 16.22
N THR A 474 5.49 28.81 15.07
CA THR A 474 5.39 29.94 14.15
C THR A 474 4.63 29.59 12.87
N PHE A 475 4.53 28.31 12.49
CA PHE A 475 3.87 27.90 11.24
C PHE A 475 2.42 27.46 11.41
N THR A 476 1.97 27.05 12.62
CA THR A 476 0.57 26.63 12.84
C THR A 476 -0.44 27.72 12.45
N GLN A 477 -0.09 29.00 12.59
CA GLN A 477 -0.95 30.13 12.24
C GLN A 477 -1.41 30.08 10.78
N TYR A 478 -0.58 29.58 9.86
CA TYR A 478 -0.93 29.50 8.46
C TYR A 478 -2.09 28.52 8.29
N LEU A 479 -1.98 27.29 8.81
CA LEU A 479 -3.09 26.31 8.79
C LEU A 479 -4.41 26.91 9.28
N VAL A 480 -4.36 27.67 10.37
CA VAL A 480 -5.54 28.35 10.94
C VAL A 480 -6.12 29.39 9.98
N LEU A 481 -5.29 30.22 9.34
CA LEU A 481 -5.73 31.22 8.38
C LEU A 481 -6.41 30.58 7.16
N ASN A 482 -5.80 29.53 6.59
CA ASN A 482 -6.34 28.82 5.44
C ASN A 482 -7.67 28.15 5.77
N HIS A 483 -7.70 27.38 6.87
CA HIS A 483 -8.88 26.71 7.40
C HIS A 483 -10.07 27.67 7.54
N ASN A 484 -9.85 28.79 8.25
CA ASN A 484 -10.88 29.81 8.44
C ASN A 484 -11.36 30.42 7.12
N ALA A 485 -10.45 30.63 6.16
CA ALA A 485 -10.79 31.22 4.88
C ALA A 485 -11.63 30.26 4.01
N VAL A 486 -11.18 29.02 3.84
CA VAL A 486 -11.91 28.00 3.07
C VAL A 486 -13.30 27.78 3.67
N GLN A 487 -13.42 27.61 5.00
CA GLN A 487 -14.73 27.43 5.63
C GLN A 487 -15.64 28.66 5.47
N SER A 488 -15.10 29.87 5.63
CA SER A 488 -15.90 31.09 5.49
C SER A 488 -16.48 31.29 4.09
N VAL A 489 -15.73 30.90 3.05
CA VAL A 489 -16.14 31.06 1.65
C VAL A 489 -17.05 29.93 1.20
N THR A 490 -16.79 28.70 1.65
CA THR A 490 -17.57 27.52 1.23
C THR A 490 -18.82 27.29 2.08
N GLY A 491 -18.85 27.79 3.31
CA GLY A 491 -19.90 27.47 4.30
C GLY A 491 -19.91 26.00 4.71
N LYS A 492 -18.80 25.28 4.50
CA LYS A 492 -18.64 23.85 4.77
C LYS A 492 -17.33 23.58 5.52
N PRO A 493 -17.27 22.52 6.35
CA PRO A 493 -16.01 22.04 6.91
C PRO A 493 -15.04 21.58 5.81
N ASP A 494 -13.79 22.01 5.90
CA ASP A 494 -12.69 21.73 4.98
C ASP A 494 -11.92 20.47 5.38
N VAL A 495 -12.62 19.35 5.58
CA VAL A 495 -12.08 18.13 6.20
C VAL A 495 -11.01 17.37 5.42
N GLU A 496 -10.64 17.84 4.23
CA GLU A 496 -9.59 17.26 3.38
C GLU A 496 -8.41 18.20 3.30
N TRP A 497 -7.19 17.67 3.32
CA TRP A 497 -5.98 18.49 3.26
C TRP A 497 -4.97 17.98 2.22
N ALA A 498 -4.20 18.88 1.62
CA ALA A 498 -2.99 18.50 0.89
C ALA A 498 -1.85 19.45 1.19
N ALA A 499 -0.63 18.91 1.23
CA ALA A 499 0.56 19.67 1.52
C ALA A 499 1.05 20.47 0.31
N PRO A 500 1.25 21.79 0.41
CA PRO A 500 2.04 22.54 -0.54
C PRO A 500 3.41 21.90 -0.71
N GLU A 501 3.82 21.68 -1.96
CA GLU A 501 5.10 21.09 -2.34
C GLU A 501 5.40 19.72 -1.71
N GLY A 502 4.35 19.00 -1.24
CA GLY A 502 4.48 17.72 -0.54
C GLY A 502 4.97 17.81 0.92
N ASN A 503 5.27 19.01 1.43
CA ASN A 503 5.92 19.18 2.73
C ASN A 503 4.93 19.02 3.91
N THR A 504 4.99 17.86 4.56
CA THR A 504 4.08 17.45 5.65
C THR A 504 4.82 17.13 6.96
N PRO A 505 5.25 18.13 7.74
CA PRO A 505 5.78 17.88 9.08
C PRO A 505 4.81 17.09 9.98
N THR A 506 5.33 16.27 10.90
CA THR A 506 4.49 15.41 11.77
C THR A 506 3.48 16.21 12.62
N TRP A 507 3.88 17.39 13.11
CA TRP A 507 3.00 18.25 13.90
C TRP A 507 1.81 18.79 13.10
N VAL A 508 1.89 18.84 11.77
CA VAL A 508 0.77 19.25 10.91
C VAL A 508 -0.33 18.20 10.99
N VAL A 509 0.02 16.91 10.89
CA VAL A 509 -0.96 15.82 10.95
C VAL A 509 -1.63 15.77 12.33
N ASN A 510 -0.88 16.03 13.40
CA ASN A 510 -1.44 16.22 14.75
C ASN A 510 -2.49 17.33 14.78
N TRP A 511 -2.21 18.47 14.12
CA TRP A 511 -3.15 19.58 14.04
C TRP A 511 -4.38 19.21 13.19
N LEU A 512 -4.21 18.53 12.05
CA LEU A 512 -5.31 18.09 11.19
C LEU A 512 -6.27 17.17 11.94
N GLU A 513 -5.75 16.13 12.61
CA GLU A 513 -6.57 15.20 13.40
C GLU A 513 -7.33 15.93 14.53
N ALA A 514 -6.66 16.87 15.22
CA ALA A 514 -7.27 17.66 16.29
C ALA A 514 -8.36 18.62 15.81
N ASN A 515 -8.34 19.02 14.54
CA ASN A 515 -9.28 19.98 13.94
C ASN A 515 -10.30 19.29 13.01
N GLY A 516 -10.49 17.98 13.13
CA GLY A 516 -11.60 17.26 12.51
C GLY A 516 -11.41 16.91 11.03
N TYR A 517 -10.18 16.96 10.53
CA TYR A 517 -9.88 16.48 9.18
C TYR A 517 -10.10 14.96 9.09
N SER A 518 -10.60 14.50 7.95
CA SER A 518 -10.80 13.10 7.63
C SER A 518 -9.55 12.47 7.06
N GLY A 519 -8.95 13.12 6.06
CA GLY A 519 -7.80 12.59 5.36
C GLY A 519 -6.94 13.66 4.71
N TYR A 520 -5.74 13.24 4.31
CA TYR A 520 -4.75 14.11 3.71
C TYR A 520 -3.98 13.43 2.57
N TYR A 521 -3.68 14.19 1.52
CA TYR A 521 -2.73 13.80 0.49
C TYR A 521 -1.34 13.57 1.09
N PHE A 522 -0.67 12.50 0.69
CA PHE A 522 0.63 12.13 1.24
C PHE A 522 1.63 11.66 0.17
N THR A 523 2.90 12.07 0.32
CA THR A 523 4.01 11.65 -0.56
C THR A 523 4.67 10.35 -0.09
N GLY A 524 4.39 9.91 1.14
CA GLY A 524 4.75 8.57 1.61
C GLY A 524 3.70 7.54 1.24
N HIS A 525 4.07 6.26 1.34
CA HIS A 525 3.28 5.08 0.99
C HIS A 525 2.80 5.07 -0.46
N THR A 526 3.50 5.77 -1.37
CA THR A 526 3.14 5.84 -2.79
C THR A 526 2.88 4.45 -3.36
N GLY A 527 1.82 4.29 -4.15
CA GLY A 527 1.41 2.97 -4.65
C GLY A 527 0.30 2.29 -3.88
N ASN A 528 0.00 2.73 -2.66
CA ASN A 528 -1.11 2.21 -1.88
C ASN A 528 -2.44 2.89 -2.16
N ALA A 529 -3.51 2.18 -1.76
CA ALA A 529 -4.80 2.80 -1.46
C ALA A 529 -4.67 3.71 -0.23
N GLN A 530 -5.78 4.31 0.21
CA GLN A 530 -5.79 5.04 1.47
C GLN A 530 -5.43 4.13 2.64
N THR A 531 -4.59 4.62 3.55
CA THR A 531 -3.97 3.81 4.61
C THR A 531 -3.70 4.66 5.86
N ARG A 532 -3.56 4.03 7.02
CA ARG A 532 -3.03 4.70 8.22
C ARG A 532 -1.51 4.82 8.09
N ALA A 533 -1.01 6.04 8.18
CA ALA A 533 0.41 6.30 7.92
C ALA A 533 1.26 6.09 9.17
N TYR A 534 2.14 5.08 9.11
CA TYR A 534 3.25 4.95 10.04
C TYR A 534 4.40 5.87 9.64
N ARG A 535 4.97 6.56 10.63
CA ARG A 535 6.14 7.44 10.45
C ARG A 535 7.10 7.24 11.60
N ASN A 536 8.39 7.16 11.31
CA ASN A 536 9.42 6.88 12.31
C ASN A 536 9.10 5.63 13.16
N GLY A 537 8.57 4.59 12.52
CA GLY A 537 8.20 3.33 13.17
C GLY A 537 6.99 3.42 14.09
N SER A 538 6.10 4.41 13.94
CA SER A 538 4.92 4.54 14.80
C SER A 538 3.70 5.11 14.08
N LEU A 539 2.51 4.65 14.46
CA LEU A 539 1.24 5.27 14.07
C LEU A 539 0.89 6.41 15.04
N LEU A 540 1.11 7.65 14.61
CA LEU A 540 0.92 8.82 15.47
C LEU A 540 -0.52 9.36 15.45
N ASN A 541 -1.22 9.21 14.33
CA ASN A 541 -2.52 9.83 14.08
C ASN A 541 -3.55 8.81 13.56
N PRO A 542 -4.00 7.85 14.38
CA PRO A 542 -4.90 6.78 13.94
C PRO A 542 -6.29 7.27 13.51
N GLY A 543 -6.64 8.52 13.84
CA GLY A 543 -7.91 9.13 13.49
C GLY A 543 -7.92 9.84 12.14
N VAL A 544 -6.81 9.98 11.41
CA VAL A 544 -6.78 10.63 10.08
C VAL A 544 -6.11 9.71 9.06
N TRP A 545 -6.64 9.68 7.83
CA TRP A 545 -6.18 8.76 6.79
C TRP A 545 -5.24 9.44 5.81
N ALA A 546 -4.14 8.77 5.48
CA ALA A 546 -3.27 9.20 4.40
C ALA A 546 -3.80 8.70 3.06
N PHE A 547 -3.71 9.56 2.05
CA PHE A 547 -4.02 9.26 0.66
C PHE A 547 -2.75 9.41 -0.17
N PRO A 548 -2.01 8.31 -0.37
CA PRO A 548 -0.75 8.35 -1.08
C PRO A 548 -0.91 8.76 -2.53
N VAL A 549 0.00 9.60 -3.01
CA VAL A 549 0.09 9.93 -4.43
C VAL A 549 0.45 8.71 -5.27
N MET A 550 -0.24 8.56 -6.41
CA MET A 550 0.16 7.66 -7.48
C MET A 550 1.05 8.36 -8.50
N PRO A 551 2.36 8.02 -8.56
CA PRO A 551 3.22 8.51 -9.62
C PRO A 551 3.09 7.65 -10.90
N PHE A 552 3.50 8.26 -12.01
CA PHE A 552 3.92 7.59 -13.23
C PHE A 552 5.46 7.57 -13.31
N GLY A 553 6.05 6.53 -12.74
CA GLY A 553 7.50 6.40 -12.61
C GLY A 553 8.06 7.50 -11.72
N LYS A 554 8.70 8.48 -12.35
CA LYS A 554 9.35 9.62 -11.69
C LYS A 554 8.49 10.87 -11.59
N TYR A 555 7.28 10.84 -12.17
CA TYR A 555 6.45 12.03 -12.37
C TYR A 555 5.08 11.81 -11.75
N ALA A 556 4.33 12.87 -11.48
CA ALA A 556 2.96 12.77 -10.99
C ALA A 556 2.03 13.88 -11.53
N THR A 557 2.55 14.93 -12.18
CA THR A 557 1.75 16.05 -12.72
C THR A 557 1.95 16.30 -14.21
N PHE A 558 1.00 17.04 -14.81
CA PHE A 558 1.09 17.48 -16.20
C PHE A 558 2.23 18.47 -16.43
N GLU A 559 2.56 19.30 -15.43
CA GLU A 559 3.70 20.19 -15.48
C GLU A 559 5.01 19.41 -15.64
N GLU A 560 5.18 18.33 -14.87
CA GLU A 560 6.33 17.45 -14.99
C GLU A 560 6.33 16.69 -16.33
N PHE A 561 5.18 16.21 -16.80
CA PHE A 561 5.09 15.57 -18.12
C PHE A 561 5.54 16.51 -19.24
N GLN A 562 5.15 17.79 -19.16
CA GLN A 562 5.57 18.82 -20.12
C GLN A 562 7.07 19.12 -19.99
N GLU A 563 7.57 19.30 -18.76
CA GLU A 563 8.97 19.63 -18.49
C GLU A 563 9.91 18.51 -18.97
N PHE A 564 9.56 17.27 -18.69
CA PHE A 564 10.39 16.10 -19.03
C PHE A 564 10.02 15.45 -20.36
N ALA A 565 9.18 16.11 -21.17
CA ALA A 565 8.74 15.65 -22.49
C ALA A 565 8.21 14.21 -22.50
N VAL A 566 7.44 13.85 -21.47
CA VAL A 566 6.81 12.53 -21.38
C VAL A 566 5.76 12.40 -22.48
N PRO A 567 5.82 11.33 -23.32
CA PRO A 567 4.87 11.17 -24.42
C PRO A 567 3.42 11.16 -23.91
N THR A 568 2.54 11.93 -24.56
CA THR A 568 1.13 12.02 -24.20
C THR A 568 0.42 10.67 -24.26
N ALA A 569 0.82 9.82 -25.22
CA ALA A 569 0.32 8.45 -25.32
C ALA A 569 0.66 7.62 -24.08
N ASP A 570 1.86 7.76 -23.52
CA ASP A 570 2.28 7.04 -22.31
C ASP A 570 1.49 7.52 -21.09
N VAL A 571 1.25 8.83 -20.97
CA VAL A 571 0.42 9.41 -19.90
C VAL A 571 -1.02 8.90 -19.99
N GLN A 572 -1.61 8.87 -21.20
CA GLN A 572 -2.95 8.33 -21.43
C GLN A 572 -3.02 6.84 -21.06
N ASN A 573 -2.07 6.04 -21.55
CA ASN A 573 -1.99 4.60 -21.29
C ASN A 573 -1.83 4.31 -19.80
N TRP A 574 -1.05 5.12 -19.08
CA TRP A 574 -0.88 4.98 -17.63
C TRP A 574 -2.20 5.20 -16.89
N TYR A 575 -2.93 6.29 -17.15
CA TYR A 575 -4.20 6.55 -16.49
C TYR A 575 -5.21 5.42 -16.73
N GLN A 576 -5.32 4.93 -17.97
CA GLN A 576 -6.22 3.82 -18.31
C GLN A 576 -5.79 2.52 -17.61
N SER A 577 -4.50 2.18 -17.66
CA SER A 577 -3.97 0.98 -17.00
C SER A 577 -4.15 1.03 -15.48
N LEU A 578 -4.02 2.22 -14.87
CA LEU A 578 -4.25 2.41 -13.45
C LEU A 578 -5.72 2.20 -13.08
N MET A 579 -6.65 2.69 -13.91
CA MET A 579 -8.10 2.44 -13.74
C MET A 579 -8.44 0.95 -13.87
N ASP A 580 -7.88 0.27 -14.87
CA ASP A 580 -8.10 -1.15 -15.08
C ASP A 580 -7.51 -1.98 -13.93
N PHE A 581 -6.34 -1.57 -13.42
CA PHE A 581 -5.73 -2.17 -12.24
C PHE A 581 -6.63 -2.03 -11.01
N VAL A 582 -7.20 -0.85 -10.72
CA VAL A 582 -8.06 -0.70 -9.53
C VAL A 582 -9.35 -1.51 -9.67
N VAL A 583 -9.91 -1.61 -10.88
CA VAL A 583 -11.09 -2.45 -11.19
C VAL A 583 -10.79 -3.92 -10.97
N ALA A 584 -9.69 -4.42 -11.55
CA ALA A 584 -9.28 -5.83 -11.43
C ALA A 584 -9.03 -6.25 -9.97
N ASN A 585 -8.57 -5.32 -9.13
CA ASN A 585 -8.18 -5.59 -7.75
C ASN A 585 -9.20 -5.14 -6.69
N ARG A 586 -10.31 -4.50 -7.10
CA ARG A 586 -11.34 -3.92 -6.21
C ARG A 586 -10.76 -3.01 -5.14
N THR A 587 -9.85 -2.13 -5.57
CA THR A 587 -9.09 -1.22 -4.71
C THR A 587 -9.30 0.24 -5.17
N SER A 588 -8.57 1.18 -4.56
CA SER A 588 -8.57 2.58 -4.95
C SER A 588 -7.17 3.17 -5.03
N ARG A 589 -7.01 4.27 -5.76
CA ARG A 589 -5.76 5.04 -5.84
C ARG A 589 -6.05 6.54 -5.95
N LEU A 590 -5.16 7.38 -5.42
CA LEU A 590 -5.24 8.84 -5.58
C LEU A 590 -4.30 9.31 -6.68
N ILE A 591 -4.84 10.03 -7.65
CA ILE A 591 -4.08 10.87 -8.59
C ILE A 591 -4.37 12.34 -8.29
N TYR A 592 -3.45 13.23 -8.67
CA TYR A 592 -3.67 14.66 -8.52
C TYR A 592 -3.24 15.43 -9.75
N MET A 593 -3.75 16.66 -9.87
CA MET A 593 -3.36 17.60 -10.92
C MET A 593 -3.71 19.03 -10.53
N HIS A 594 -3.00 19.97 -11.13
CA HIS A 594 -3.32 21.39 -11.06
C HIS A 594 -4.15 21.83 -12.28
N PRO A 595 -5.07 22.80 -12.14
CA PRO A 595 -5.76 23.39 -13.27
C PRO A 595 -4.82 23.92 -14.36
N LEU A 596 -3.68 24.50 -13.98
CA LEU A 596 -2.70 25.03 -14.91
C LEU A 596 -2.16 23.93 -15.84
N GLY A 597 -1.49 22.91 -15.32
CA GLY A 597 -0.94 21.82 -16.13
C GLY A 597 -2.03 21.04 -16.89
N ALA A 598 -3.18 20.75 -16.25
CA ALA A 598 -4.27 20.05 -16.91
C ALA A 598 -4.85 20.83 -18.11
N SER A 599 -4.80 22.16 -18.10
CA SER A 599 -5.25 23.00 -19.22
C SER A 599 -4.38 22.88 -20.48
N TRP A 600 -3.15 22.39 -20.36
CA TRP A 600 -2.26 22.12 -21.49
C TRP A 600 -2.58 20.77 -22.16
N TYR A 601 -3.26 19.87 -21.44
CA TYR A 601 -3.57 18.51 -21.88
C TYR A 601 -5.06 18.16 -21.82
N PRO A 602 -6.00 19.02 -22.29
CA PRO A 602 -7.44 18.79 -22.12
C PRO A 602 -7.92 17.49 -22.76
N ASN A 603 -7.29 17.05 -23.86
CA ASN A 603 -7.58 15.79 -24.53
C ASN A 603 -7.14 14.57 -23.71
N VAL A 604 -6.01 14.64 -22.99
CA VAL A 604 -5.59 13.55 -22.09
C VAL A 604 -6.59 13.42 -20.94
N VAL A 605 -6.97 14.55 -20.35
CA VAL A 605 -7.92 14.59 -19.24
C VAL A 605 -9.27 14.01 -19.64
N THR A 606 -9.85 14.49 -20.73
CA THR A 606 -11.14 13.99 -21.22
C THR A 606 -11.09 12.52 -21.65
N THR A 607 -9.96 12.04 -22.16
CA THR A 607 -9.78 10.63 -22.53
C THR A 607 -9.91 9.71 -21.32
N PHE A 608 -9.16 9.97 -20.24
CA PHE A 608 -9.26 9.11 -19.06
C PHE A 608 -10.59 9.29 -18.31
N LEU A 609 -11.18 10.49 -18.32
CA LEU A 609 -12.52 10.69 -17.75
C LEU A 609 -13.61 9.94 -18.52
N SER A 610 -13.47 9.81 -19.84
CA SER A 610 -14.36 8.99 -20.67
C SER A 610 -14.20 7.50 -20.38
N HIS A 611 -12.97 7.04 -20.13
CA HIS A 611 -12.70 5.66 -19.67
C HIS A 611 -13.32 5.40 -18.29
N ALA A 612 -13.15 6.32 -17.35
CA ALA A 612 -13.81 6.22 -16.04
C ALA A 612 -15.35 6.15 -16.17
N ALA A 613 -15.93 6.92 -17.10
CA ALA A 613 -17.37 6.91 -17.35
C ALA A 613 -17.85 5.57 -17.96
N SER A 614 -17.07 4.95 -18.85
CA SER A 614 -17.42 3.64 -19.42
C SER A 614 -17.38 2.53 -18.37
N LEU A 615 -16.36 2.54 -17.50
CA LEU A 615 -16.26 1.63 -16.35
C LEU A 615 -17.39 1.88 -15.32
N ALA A 616 -17.76 3.13 -15.08
CA ALA A 616 -18.85 3.48 -14.19
C ALA A 616 -20.22 3.03 -14.74
N ALA A 617 -20.44 3.13 -16.05
CA ALA A 617 -21.69 2.70 -16.71
C ALA A 617 -21.95 1.19 -16.55
N THR A 618 -20.90 0.40 -16.37
CA THR A 618 -20.99 -1.05 -16.08
C THR A 618 -20.98 -1.37 -14.59
N GLY A 619 -20.97 -0.36 -13.72
CA GLY A 619 -20.94 -0.50 -12.27
C GLY A 619 -19.58 -0.89 -11.67
N GLN A 620 -18.53 -0.98 -12.49
CA GLN A 620 -17.21 -1.45 -12.08
C GLN A 620 -16.37 -0.38 -11.36
N PHE A 621 -16.62 0.90 -11.66
CA PHE A 621 -15.81 2.01 -11.17
C PHE A 621 -16.66 3.13 -10.57
N LYS A 622 -16.09 3.85 -9.60
CA LYS A 622 -16.66 5.07 -9.03
C LYS A 622 -15.57 6.08 -8.67
N TRP A 623 -15.86 7.37 -8.86
CA TRP A 623 -15.07 8.44 -8.27
C TRP A 623 -15.42 8.62 -6.79
N PHE A 624 -14.40 8.71 -5.95
CA PHE A 624 -14.52 8.97 -4.53
C PHE A 624 -13.81 10.28 -4.15
N THR A 625 -14.30 10.88 -3.07
CA THR A 625 -13.55 11.90 -2.31
C THR A 625 -12.75 11.21 -1.20
N MET A 626 -11.72 11.88 -0.66
CA MET A 626 -10.92 11.34 0.44
C MET A 626 -11.79 11.11 1.69
N ASP A 627 -12.69 12.04 1.99
CA ASP A 627 -13.63 11.93 3.10
C ASP A 627 -14.57 10.73 2.94
N GLN A 628 -15.14 10.50 1.75
CA GLN A 628 -16.02 9.35 1.52
C GLN A 628 -15.35 8.01 1.85
N LEU A 629 -14.12 7.81 1.38
CA LEU A 629 -13.36 6.58 1.69
C LEU A 629 -12.99 6.52 3.16
N THR A 630 -12.53 7.62 3.75
CA THR A 630 -12.21 7.68 5.19
C THR A 630 -13.42 7.31 6.07
N GLN A 631 -14.61 7.84 5.78
CA GLN A 631 -15.81 7.52 6.57
C GLN A 631 -16.19 6.04 6.44
N PHE A 632 -15.99 5.46 5.25
CA PHE A 632 -16.16 4.03 5.05
C PHE A 632 -15.14 3.23 5.85
N ASP A 633 -13.85 3.56 5.78
CA ASP A 633 -12.78 2.85 6.46
C ASP A 633 -12.94 2.87 7.98
N ARG A 634 -13.26 4.03 8.55
CA ARG A 634 -13.54 4.18 9.99
C ARG A 634 -14.69 3.28 10.45
N ARG A 635 -15.75 3.15 9.65
CA ARG A 635 -16.84 2.20 9.92
C ARG A 635 -16.37 0.76 9.73
N ARG A 636 -15.61 0.50 8.68
CA ARG A 636 -15.15 -0.85 8.34
C ARG A 636 -14.28 -1.45 9.43
N LEU A 637 -13.42 -0.65 10.06
CA LEU A 637 -12.61 -1.08 11.21
C LEU A 637 -13.43 -1.50 12.44
N LEU A 638 -14.72 -1.14 12.51
CA LEU A 638 -15.63 -1.55 13.59
C LEU A 638 -16.43 -2.83 13.28
N VAL A 639 -16.22 -3.44 12.10
CA VAL A 639 -16.86 -4.70 11.74
C VAL A 639 -16.17 -5.84 12.48
N ASN A 640 -16.92 -6.55 13.32
CA ASN A 640 -16.50 -7.83 13.86
C ASN A 640 -17.14 -8.95 13.05
N TRP A 641 -16.34 -9.87 12.52
CA TRP A 641 -16.86 -10.99 11.72
C TRP A 641 -16.04 -12.26 11.90
N THR A 642 -16.63 -13.39 11.56
CA THR A 642 -16.00 -14.72 11.62
C THR A 642 -16.41 -15.53 10.39
N ALA A 643 -15.54 -16.43 9.93
CA ALA A 643 -15.92 -17.53 9.07
C ALA A 643 -15.42 -18.85 9.67
N THR A 644 -16.31 -19.81 9.77
CA THR A 644 -16.03 -21.10 10.41
C THR A 644 -16.38 -22.23 9.46
N ASP A 645 -15.42 -23.12 9.22
CA ASP A 645 -15.65 -24.37 8.49
C ASP A 645 -16.55 -25.30 9.30
N THR A 646 -17.54 -25.87 8.64
CA THR A 646 -18.53 -26.80 9.20
C THR A 646 -18.31 -28.24 8.72
N GLY A 647 -17.21 -28.51 8.02
CA GLY A 647 -16.90 -29.76 7.34
C GLY A 647 -17.40 -29.73 5.89
N THR A 648 -18.70 -29.55 5.69
CA THR A 648 -19.35 -29.54 4.36
C THR A 648 -19.44 -28.15 3.71
N GLY A 649 -19.18 -27.10 4.48
CA GLY A 649 -19.30 -25.71 4.03
C GLY A 649 -18.77 -24.74 5.08
N TRP A 650 -19.16 -23.48 4.96
CA TRP A 650 -18.73 -22.39 5.83
C TRP A 650 -19.94 -21.62 6.34
N THR A 651 -19.86 -21.19 7.60
CA THR A 651 -20.79 -20.23 8.19
C THR A 651 -20.06 -18.93 8.46
N PHE A 652 -20.69 -17.82 8.07
CA PHE A 652 -20.21 -16.47 8.28
C PHE A 652 -21.16 -15.73 9.20
N SER A 653 -20.60 -14.98 10.15
CA SER A 653 -21.35 -14.09 11.05
C SER A 653 -20.62 -12.78 11.16
N ALA A 654 -21.33 -11.66 11.02
CA ALA A 654 -20.80 -10.32 11.09
C ALA A 654 -21.70 -9.41 11.92
N THR A 655 -21.07 -8.46 12.62
CA THR A 655 -21.74 -7.45 13.43
C THR A 655 -21.05 -6.10 13.31
N HIS A 656 -21.81 -5.03 13.53
CA HIS A 656 -21.30 -3.66 13.57
C HIS A 656 -22.14 -2.82 14.55
N PRO A 657 -21.53 -1.90 15.34
CA PRO A 657 -22.25 -1.13 16.37
C PRO A 657 -23.41 -0.27 15.84
N THR A 658 -23.27 0.28 14.64
CA THR A 658 -24.30 1.12 13.98
C THR A 658 -24.96 0.50 12.75
N SER A 659 -24.20 0.19 11.69
CA SER A 659 -24.72 -0.44 10.47
C SER A 659 -23.63 -1.13 9.62
N LEU A 660 -23.93 -2.32 9.11
CA LEU A 660 -23.16 -3.07 8.11
C LEU A 660 -23.40 -2.60 6.67
N GLN A 661 -24.24 -1.60 6.45
CA GLN A 661 -24.56 -1.13 5.10
C GLN A 661 -23.29 -0.86 4.28
N ASP A 662 -23.27 -1.41 3.06
CA ASP A 662 -22.19 -1.32 2.07
C ASP A 662 -20.88 -2.06 2.44
N MET A 663 -20.86 -2.80 3.55
CA MET A 663 -19.79 -3.76 3.82
C MET A 663 -19.94 -4.97 2.89
N THR A 664 -18.82 -5.45 2.34
CA THR A 664 -18.85 -6.56 1.38
C THR A 664 -17.83 -7.62 1.73
N TRP A 665 -18.26 -8.88 1.79
CA TRP A 665 -17.34 -10.02 1.85
C TRP A 665 -17.07 -10.53 0.44
N LEU A 666 -15.78 -10.71 0.12
CA LEU A 666 -15.31 -11.32 -1.11
C LEU A 666 -14.98 -12.78 -0.80
N LEU A 667 -15.69 -13.71 -1.43
CA LEU A 667 -15.47 -15.14 -1.27
C LEU A 667 -14.92 -15.72 -2.58
N PRO A 668 -13.67 -16.18 -2.63
CA PRO A 668 -13.08 -16.77 -3.84
C PRO A 668 -13.92 -17.92 -4.41
N LYS A 669 -14.29 -17.83 -5.69
CA LYS A 669 -15.08 -18.88 -6.37
C LYS A 669 -14.35 -20.23 -6.46
N SER A 670 -13.02 -20.21 -6.36
CA SER A 670 -12.18 -21.40 -6.28
C SER A 670 -12.36 -22.19 -4.98
N THR A 671 -12.92 -21.57 -3.94
CA THR A 671 -13.03 -22.17 -2.59
C THR A 671 -14.48 -22.25 -2.12
N TYR A 672 -15.34 -21.34 -2.59
CA TYR A 672 -16.70 -21.17 -2.12
C TYR A 672 -17.71 -21.35 -3.26
N GLN A 673 -18.82 -22.03 -2.99
CA GLN A 673 -20.01 -21.98 -3.84
C GLN A 673 -20.84 -20.72 -3.54
N MET A 674 -21.88 -20.48 -4.36
CA MET A 674 -22.73 -19.30 -4.20
C MET A 674 -23.28 -19.17 -2.76
N PRO A 675 -23.02 -18.04 -2.07
CA PRO A 675 -23.48 -17.85 -0.69
C PRO A 675 -25.00 -17.75 -0.57
N SER A 676 -25.52 -18.19 0.59
CA SER A 676 -26.93 -18.11 0.96
C SER A 676 -27.09 -17.32 2.27
N VAL A 677 -27.83 -16.21 2.21
CA VAL A 677 -28.10 -15.34 3.37
C VAL A 677 -29.06 -16.05 4.32
N GLN A 678 -28.66 -16.17 5.60
CA GLN A 678 -29.45 -16.84 6.63
C GLN A 678 -30.20 -15.85 7.53
N SER A 679 -29.58 -14.70 7.85
CA SER A 679 -30.22 -13.63 8.61
C SER A 679 -29.61 -12.27 8.28
N GLY A 680 -30.38 -11.20 8.48
CA GLY A 680 -30.00 -9.85 8.05
C GLY A 680 -30.37 -9.59 6.59
N SER A 681 -29.84 -8.52 6.02
CA SER A 681 -30.09 -8.13 4.62
C SER A 681 -28.76 -8.10 3.87
N ALA A 682 -28.66 -8.82 2.76
CA ALA A 682 -27.52 -8.72 1.84
C ALA A 682 -27.93 -9.09 0.41
N THR A 683 -27.17 -8.58 -0.55
CA THR A 683 -27.25 -8.96 -1.96
C THR A 683 -26.01 -9.78 -2.32
N VAL A 684 -26.21 -10.92 -2.96
CA VAL A 684 -25.11 -11.75 -3.48
C VAL A 684 -24.91 -11.41 -4.96
N VAL A 685 -23.75 -10.87 -5.31
CA VAL A 685 -23.37 -10.60 -6.71
C VAL A 685 -22.57 -11.78 -7.24
N SER A 686 -23.07 -12.38 -8.32
CA SER A 686 -22.49 -13.56 -8.99
C SER A 686 -21.66 -13.22 -10.23
N THR A 687 -21.76 -11.99 -10.73
CA THR A 687 -21.15 -11.55 -11.99
C THR A 687 -19.66 -11.22 -11.89
N ASP A 688 -19.10 -11.07 -10.68
CA ASP A 688 -17.65 -10.95 -10.53
C ASP A 688 -16.97 -12.26 -10.96
N PRO A 689 -15.89 -12.21 -11.77
CA PRO A 689 -15.29 -13.43 -12.32
C PRO A 689 -14.61 -14.30 -11.26
N ASN A 690 -14.08 -13.71 -10.19
CA ASN A 690 -13.18 -14.38 -9.26
C ASN A 690 -13.82 -14.67 -7.90
N ASN A 691 -14.84 -13.90 -7.52
CA ASN A 691 -15.42 -13.90 -6.18
C ASN A 691 -16.95 -13.90 -6.22
N TRP A 692 -17.56 -14.44 -5.18
CA TRP A 692 -18.91 -14.08 -4.78
C TRP A 692 -18.84 -12.84 -3.91
N LEU A 693 -19.62 -11.79 -4.22
CA LEU A 693 -19.67 -10.59 -3.39
C LEU A 693 -20.94 -10.63 -2.53
N VAL A 694 -20.79 -10.71 -1.22
CA VAL A 694 -21.92 -10.61 -0.28
C VAL A 694 -21.98 -9.17 0.22
N ILE A 695 -22.81 -8.35 -0.40
CA ILE A 695 -22.95 -6.91 -0.09
C ILE A 695 -24.04 -6.72 0.97
N ALA A 696 -23.67 -6.33 2.18
CA ALA A 696 -24.63 -6.07 3.25
C ALA A 696 -25.52 -4.85 2.96
N GLY A 697 -26.81 -5.03 3.24
CA GLY A 697 -27.79 -3.96 3.34
C GLY A 697 -27.76 -3.28 4.71
N THR A 698 -28.81 -2.51 5.02
CA THR A 698 -28.95 -1.87 6.34
C THR A 698 -29.16 -2.92 7.44
N GLY A 699 -28.49 -2.75 8.58
CA GLY A 699 -28.64 -3.63 9.75
C GLY A 699 -27.36 -3.73 10.56
N LYS A 700 -27.44 -4.24 11.79
CA LYS A 700 -26.27 -4.38 12.68
C LYS A 700 -25.64 -5.76 12.65
N SER A 701 -26.31 -6.74 12.06
CA SER A 701 -25.89 -8.14 12.02
C SER A 701 -26.21 -8.76 10.67
N LEU A 702 -25.34 -9.66 10.21
CA LEU A 702 -25.52 -10.46 9.00
C LEU A 702 -24.99 -11.86 9.28
N SER A 703 -25.73 -12.89 8.85
CA SER A 703 -25.18 -14.23 8.72
C SER A 703 -25.50 -14.84 7.37
N PHE A 704 -24.54 -15.58 6.83
CA PHE A 704 -24.68 -16.30 5.56
C PHE A 704 -23.83 -17.57 5.58
N THR A 705 -24.14 -18.50 4.69
CA THR A 705 -23.41 -19.76 4.53
C THR A 705 -22.94 -19.92 3.09
N SER A 706 -21.94 -20.76 2.87
CA SER A 706 -21.49 -21.16 1.54
C SER A 706 -20.95 -22.58 1.59
N ALA A 707 -21.34 -23.43 0.64
CA ALA A 707 -20.73 -24.76 0.51
C ALA A 707 -19.29 -24.66 -0.03
N LYS A 708 -18.47 -25.69 0.20
CA LYS A 708 -17.12 -25.74 -0.38
C LYS A 708 -17.20 -25.94 -1.90
N ALA A 709 -16.37 -25.22 -2.65
CA ALA A 709 -16.10 -25.56 -4.04
C ALA A 709 -15.26 -26.85 -4.07
N HIS A 710 -15.55 -27.74 -5.03
CA HIS A 710 -14.85 -29.02 -5.20
C HIS A 710 -13.62 -28.88 -6.08
#